data_AF-A0AA44HZW7-F1
#
_entry.id   AF-A0AA44HZW7-F1
#
_cell.length_a   1.000
_cell.length_b   1.000
_cell.length_c   1.000
_cell.angle_alpha   90.00
_cell.angle_beta   90.00
_cell.angle_gamma   90.00
#
_symmetry.space_group_name_H-M   'P 1'
#
loop_
_entity.id
_entity.type
_entity.pdbx_description
1 polymer ?
#
loop_
_entity_poly.entity_id
_entity_poly.type
_entity_poly.pdbx_seq_one_letter_code
_entity_poly.pdbx_strand_id
1 'polypeptide(L)'
;MLTRKLKKLVREPKLFLSDMIVKREKKIKEIITKKHKGAYQYTIVSAVYNVGRYLDEYFKSIVNQHIDFKNNIHIILVDDGSTDNSANIIKKWQRKYPLNISYIYKENGGQASARNLGLEYTNTEWVTFIDPDDFIDNEYFSSIDNFIFKNTEKNLKIVCCNLIFYFDATKKYKDSHPLKYRFAKEEIIAPINDLGKQIQLSASSAIFKTSNIKNNNITFDVEIKPNYEDAHFITKYLFPLDSGNAAFLKNAKYYYRKRSDGTSTLDNAWENPGLYSIVLQKGCIESMQRYLQSGRSIPESLQTQILYHVFWYLKRFINHEAKLSFLESEKIEEFEKNIHDIFSMIDEKIIMQFGLAGCWFYHKVGMLSCFKQSVPTYQIAYVEAYDKMKGLVQLRYFTGKYELENITVDDVDTIPVFIKNMKHEFLSKNFVNERRLWVKFELTSVIKINICGKPAIISLAGKQQKEGVSGEAIINHFETIKPKYDTSKKYKNAWILMDRDTHADDNAEHLYRYISVNHPDIKLFYVLRPTSRDWDRLVQDKFNLLDFGSEEHKSALESCSKVISSHADYCVTNLLGPKMLSGRHFIFLQHGVIKDDLSGWLNQKENIDCFITATKPEFDSIISDKSQYKFGKKEVVLSGLPRHDKLLKSIENNSNKKILIMPTWRSSIVGAPNKEGSERNINSLFIESCYAKHWYSLLHSPELHRICLKYNYEVIFSPHVNITPYLDEFEIPEFIKVESQEKKGIQNLFTEASLLVTDYSSVAFDMAVQSKSTIYYQFDEDTIFQGAHTYTKGYYNYREDGFGPVVTNECDFFTELDILLKNSAKPSNEIEKRISNTFKNRDGRNCERVFNAIEALDSPLPIDFIDIDILFEYATHASHSKDWNLAISRWAQVLNNGNEQQKCEAIVQNIISLNNLGKIRLALEAIDDNYGHNKLTWPIPVIREFARIQMKLQQWETATACWSMLADHNYEDAISFLQCTAELSNSARFESVHIRLNSITDEKYLLLSRAWNYICHSDWLNTIELLESNPIDFSLCEFSRLQINTILARCNRELGNYEVAREYLELASILLSDKSILNYENAKISFLENKLDKAAHQISNENVEPTSLSNDLIIIYLKGLRSQGKNAEAFDVIDKLPIEYFEDQIFLFEAGEVYYSLRKWKESVGVWSQLLNKYDIASYRLAHSYRMLGMIEEAMTLIENAKNTIPETIDEWVLRAELTQLCCKWDDAIHCWSSILHYYPDSAPQDTWSRLHHSQVMQVLSKSS
;
A
#
# COMPACT_ATOMS: atom_id res chain seq x y z
N MET A 1 57.74 -32.56 4.02
CA MET A 1 56.83 -32.91 2.89
C MET A 1 57.52 -32.58 1.57
N LEU A 2 57.83 -33.57 0.73
CA LEU A 2 58.31 -33.31 -0.63
C LEU A 2 57.28 -32.44 -1.38
N THR A 3 57.73 -31.32 -1.93
CA THR A 3 56.90 -30.34 -2.61
C THR A 3 56.12 -31.00 -3.76
N ARG A 4 54.85 -30.60 -3.92
CA ARG A 4 53.91 -31.07 -4.95
C ARG A 4 54.53 -31.17 -6.37
N LYS A 5 55.52 -30.31 -6.66
CA LYS A 5 56.29 -30.28 -7.91
C LYS A 5 57.18 -31.51 -8.11
N LEU A 6 57.87 -31.98 -7.07
CA LEU A 6 58.69 -33.19 -7.11
C LEU A 6 57.81 -34.45 -7.28
N LYS A 7 56.66 -34.50 -6.61
CA LYS A 7 55.68 -35.58 -6.81
C LYS A 7 55.15 -35.63 -8.25
N LYS A 8 54.93 -34.47 -8.89
CA LYS A 8 54.50 -34.37 -10.30
C LYS A 8 55.61 -34.80 -11.27
N LEU A 9 56.86 -34.43 -11.00
CA LEU A 9 58.03 -34.84 -11.79
C LEU A 9 58.23 -36.36 -11.77
N VAL A 10 58.03 -37.01 -10.63
CA VAL A 10 58.18 -38.46 -10.48
C VAL A 10 56.99 -39.23 -11.07
N ARG A 11 55.75 -38.76 -10.86
CA ARG A 11 54.54 -39.47 -11.31
C ARG A 11 54.30 -39.33 -12.82
N GLU A 12 54.53 -38.15 -13.38
CA GLU A 12 54.21 -37.83 -14.78
C GLU A 12 55.28 -36.90 -15.38
N PRO A 13 56.48 -37.41 -15.71
CA PRO A 13 57.63 -36.60 -16.11
C PRO A 13 57.40 -35.80 -17.39
N LYS A 14 56.68 -36.39 -18.37
CA LYS A 14 56.32 -35.72 -19.63
C LYS A 14 55.42 -34.51 -19.39
N LEU A 15 54.44 -34.62 -18.49
CA LEU A 15 53.52 -33.53 -18.16
C LEU A 15 54.22 -32.41 -17.36
N PHE A 16 55.19 -32.78 -16.50
CA PHE A 16 56.01 -31.80 -15.79
C PHE A 16 56.91 -31.00 -16.73
N LEU A 17 57.58 -31.69 -17.66
CA LEU A 17 58.45 -31.05 -18.67
C LEU A 17 57.63 -30.22 -19.66
N SER A 18 56.46 -30.69 -20.10
CA SER A 18 55.56 -29.89 -20.96
C SER A 18 55.08 -28.63 -20.25
N ASP A 19 54.65 -28.72 -18.99
CA ASP A 19 54.24 -27.54 -18.20
C ASP A 19 55.40 -26.56 -17.97
N MET A 20 56.62 -27.07 -17.81
CA MET A 20 57.82 -26.25 -17.63
C MET A 20 58.22 -25.55 -18.94
N ILE A 21 58.10 -26.23 -20.08
CA ILE A 21 58.33 -25.65 -21.42
C ILE A 21 57.26 -24.59 -21.71
N VAL A 22 55.98 -24.90 -21.49
CA VAL A 22 54.87 -23.95 -21.65
C VAL A 22 55.05 -22.74 -20.72
N LYS A 23 55.48 -22.93 -19.47
CA LYS A 23 55.80 -21.82 -18.56
C LYS A 23 57.00 -21.00 -19.00
N ARG A 24 58.04 -21.62 -19.57
CA ARG A 24 59.20 -20.90 -20.13
C ARG A 24 58.84 -20.16 -21.41
N GLU A 25 58.04 -20.75 -22.30
CA GLU A 25 57.49 -20.06 -23.47
C GLU A 25 56.61 -18.87 -23.07
N LYS A 26 55.77 -19.03 -22.03
CA LYS A 26 54.96 -17.92 -21.49
C LYS A 26 55.85 -16.80 -20.94
N LYS A 27 56.89 -17.15 -20.17
CA LYS A 27 57.89 -16.19 -19.65
C LYS A 27 58.70 -15.51 -20.76
N ILE A 28 59.01 -16.22 -21.84
CA ILE A 28 59.76 -15.67 -23.00
C ILE A 28 58.84 -14.76 -23.84
N LYS A 29 57.56 -15.12 -24.01
CA LYS A 29 56.54 -14.24 -24.60
C LYS A 29 56.24 -12.99 -23.77
N GLU A 30 56.35 -13.07 -22.44
CA GLU A 30 56.24 -11.92 -21.52
C GLU A 30 57.45 -10.95 -21.61
N ILE A 31 58.62 -11.40 -22.07
CA ILE A 31 59.85 -10.59 -22.13
C ILE A 31 60.03 -9.91 -23.51
N ILE A 32 59.36 -10.38 -24.57
CA ILE A 32 59.42 -9.81 -25.91
C ILE A 32 58.00 -9.64 -26.47
N THR A 33 57.20 -8.76 -25.86
CA THR A 33 55.99 -8.23 -26.52
C THR A 33 56.43 -7.19 -27.54
N LYS A 34 56.30 -7.53 -28.83
CA LYS A 34 56.58 -6.62 -29.94
C LYS A 34 55.57 -5.47 -29.86
N LYS A 35 56.01 -4.27 -29.43
CA LYS A 35 55.15 -3.09 -29.34
C LYS A 35 54.52 -2.81 -30.70
N HIS A 36 53.21 -2.67 -30.74
CA HIS A 36 52.47 -2.36 -31.95
C HIS A 36 52.52 -0.84 -32.19
N LYS A 37 52.83 -0.43 -33.43
CA LYS A 37 52.72 0.98 -33.83
C LYS A 37 51.25 1.26 -34.11
N GLY A 38 50.59 1.99 -33.21
CA GLY A 38 49.17 2.29 -33.36
C GLY A 38 48.88 3.28 -34.48
N ALA A 39 47.64 3.28 -34.96
CA ALA A 39 47.16 4.17 -36.01
C ALA A 39 46.89 5.60 -35.51
N TYR A 40 46.62 5.77 -34.22
CA TYR A 40 46.20 7.04 -33.62
C TYR A 40 47.10 7.52 -32.48
N GLN A 41 47.00 8.80 -32.15
CA GLN A 41 47.67 9.40 -31.00
C GLN A 41 46.66 9.80 -29.91
N TYR A 42 47.09 9.63 -28.67
CA TYR A 42 46.27 9.78 -27.46
C TYR A 42 46.93 10.74 -26.48
N THR A 43 46.15 11.64 -25.88
CA THR A 43 46.58 12.46 -24.74
C THR A 43 45.84 12.04 -23.49
N ILE A 44 46.57 11.83 -22.40
CA ILE A 44 46.04 11.59 -21.06
C ILE A 44 46.18 12.90 -20.29
N VAL A 45 45.06 13.48 -19.84
CA VAL A 45 45.05 14.67 -18.98
C VAL A 45 44.71 14.24 -17.55
N SER A 46 45.63 14.44 -16.61
CA SER A 46 45.46 13.99 -15.22
C SER A 46 45.63 15.16 -14.26
N ALA A 47 44.63 15.37 -13.39
CA ALA A 47 44.68 16.36 -12.31
C ALA A 47 45.31 15.73 -11.06
N VAL A 48 46.39 16.34 -10.55
CA VAL A 48 47.20 15.80 -9.46
C VAL A 48 47.03 16.67 -8.23
N TYR A 49 46.58 16.07 -7.12
CA TYR A 49 46.55 16.72 -5.81
C TYR A 49 46.81 15.69 -4.71
N ASN A 50 47.99 15.72 -4.10
CA ASN A 50 48.38 14.86 -2.96
C ASN A 50 48.22 13.34 -3.19
N VAL A 51 48.65 12.85 -4.36
CA VAL A 51 48.54 11.44 -4.78
C VAL A 51 49.90 10.76 -5.00
N GLY A 52 50.97 11.30 -4.43
CA GLY A 52 52.34 10.89 -4.70
C GLY A 52 52.59 9.39 -4.49
N ARG A 53 51.91 8.78 -3.52
CA ARG A 53 52.00 7.34 -3.24
C ARG A 53 51.54 6.42 -4.38
N TYR A 54 50.74 6.93 -5.33
CA TYR A 54 50.15 6.14 -6.41
C TYR A 54 50.79 6.35 -7.78
N LEU A 55 51.46 7.50 -7.97
CA LEU A 55 51.97 7.95 -9.26
C LEU A 55 52.91 6.93 -9.95
N ASP A 56 53.77 6.24 -9.20
CA ASP A 56 54.67 5.25 -9.80
C ASP A 56 53.93 4.07 -10.44
N GLU A 57 52.79 3.65 -9.88
CA GLU A 57 51.95 2.58 -10.45
C GLU A 57 51.19 3.09 -11.68
N TYR A 58 50.61 4.29 -11.57
CA TYR A 58 49.97 5.01 -12.67
C TYR A 58 50.90 5.10 -13.90
N PHE A 59 52.11 5.64 -13.75
CA PHE A 59 53.07 5.77 -14.85
C PHE A 59 53.49 4.42 -15.43
N LYS A 60 53.74 3.42 -14.58
CA LYS A 60 54.10 2.07 -15.04
C LYS A 60 52.99 1.45 -15.89
N SER A 61 51.73 1.64 -15.50
CA SER A 61 50.59 1.10 -16.25
C SER A 61 50.48 1.69 -17.67
N ILE A 62 50.88 2.97 -17.86
CA ILE A 62 50.80 3.66 -19.15
C ILE A 62 52.04 3.39 -20.02
N VAL A 63 53.24 3.39 -19.44
CA VAL A 63 54.50 3.17 -20.20
C VAL A 63 54.63 1.73 -20.71
N ASN A 64 54.04 0.77 -20.01
CA ASN A 64 54.07 -0.66 -20.32
C ASN A 64 52.94 -1.13 -21.24
N GLN A 65 52.16 -0.20 -21.82
CA GLN A 65 51.13 -0.54 -22.80
C GLN A 65 51.72 -1.28 -24.01
N HIS A 66 50.90 -2.14 -24.62
CA HIS A 66 51.28 -2.90 -25.83
C HIS A 66 51.39 -2.02 -27.08
N ILE A 67 50.77 -0.84 -27.08
CA ILE A 67 50.98 0.20 -28.10
C ILE A 67 52.30 0.95 -27.84
N ASP A 68 52.90 1.53 -28.89
CA ASP A 68 54.12 2.31 -28.75
C ASP A 68 53.90 3.63 -28.00
N PHE A 69 54.24 3.63 -26.70
CA PHE A 69 54.20 4.80 -25.83
C PHE A 69 54.85 6.05 -26.44
N LYS A 70 56.04 5.93 -27.05
CA LYS A 70 56.81 7.11 -27.50
C LYS A 70 56.12 7.87 -28.63
N ASN A 71 55.45 7.14 -29.53
CA ASN A 71 54.86 7.71 -30.74
C ASN A 71 53.34 7.91 -30.63
N ASN A 72 52.65 7.19 -29.73
CA ASN A 72 51.19 7.16 -29.67
C ASN A 72 50.59 7.76 -28.38
N ILE A 73 51.35 7.95 -27.30
CA ILE A 73 50.79 8.41 -26.00
C ILE A 73 51.52 9.66 -25.48
N HIS A 74 50.75 10.68 -25.14
CA HIS A 74 51.18 11.88 -24.43
C HIS A 74 50.44 11.99 -23.10
N ILE A 75 51.11 12.48 -22.06
CA ILE A 75 50.58 12.65 -20.70
C ILE A 75 50.78 14.11 -20.30
N ILE A 76 49.71 14.76 -19.89
CA ILE A 76 49.69 16.11 -19.34
C ILE A 76 49.24 16.00 -17.89
N LEU A 77 50.15 16.24 -16.96
CA LEU A 77 49.89 16.23 -15.53
C LEU A 77 49.81 17.67 -15.03
N VAL A 78 48.62 18.04 -14.56
CA VAL A 78 48.37 19.34 -13.96
C VAL A 78 48.32 19.18 -12.45
N ASP A 79 49.36 19.67 -11.79
CA ASP A 79 49.51 19.70 -10.33
C ASP A 79 48.74 20.88 -9.75
N ASP A 80 47.65 20.55 -9.07
CA ASP A 80 46.65 21.47 -8.53
C ASP A 80 47.01 21.90 -7.09
N GLY A 81 48.29 22.24 -6.87
CA GLY A 81 48.80 22.69 -5.58
C GLY A 81 49.16 21.58 -4.59
N SER A 82 49.69 20.44 -5.06
CA SER A 82 50.12 19.35 -4.16
C SER A 82 51.18 19.80 -3.16
N THR A 83 51.04 19.37 -1.90
CA THR A 83 52.00 19.60 -0.81
C THR A 83 52.82 18.35 -0.47
N ASP A 84 52.50 17.21 -1.09
CA ASP A 84 53.24 15.96 -0.94
C ASP A 84 54.37 15.81 -1.98
N ASN A 85 54.94 14.60 -2.08
CA ASN A 85 56.05 14.32 -2.99
C ASN A 85 55.64 14.16 -4.49
N SER A 86 54.41 14.51 -4.88
CA SER A 86 53.90 14.30 -6.24
C SER A 86 54.75 14.98 -7.32
N ALA A 87 55.07 16.26 -7.15
CA ALA A 87 55.84 17.05 -8.12
C ALA A 87 57.21 16.41 -8.45
N ASN A 88 57.91 15.90 -7.44
CA ASN A 88 59.23 15.27 -7.61
C ASN A 88 59.13 13.95 -8.39
N ILE A 89 58.10 13.14 -8.12
CA ILE A 89 57.85 11.89 -8.84
C ILE A 89 57.53 12.18 -10.30
N ILE A 90 56.67 13.17 -10.58
CA ILE A 90 56.33 13.55 -11.96
C ILE A 90 57.58 14.03 -12.71
N LYS A 91 58.38 14.92 -12.13
CA LYS A 91 59.63 15.42 -12.74
C LYS A 91 60.63 14.29 -13.01
N LYS A 92 60.68 13.25 -12.16
CA LYS A 92 61.50 12.05 -12.39
C LYS A 92 61.05 11.29 -13.65
N TRP A 93 59.75 11.07 -13.82
CA TRP A 93 59.22 10.40 -15.01
C TRP A 93 59.34 11.27 -16.27
N GLN A 94 59.13 12.58 -16.15
CA GLN A 94 59.33 13.54 -17.22
C GLN A 94 60.75 13.52 -17.77
N ARG A 95 61.79 13.48 -16.92
CA ARG A 95 63.19 13.34 -17.38
C ARG A 95 63.44 12.08 -18.20
N LYS A 96 62.70 11.00 -17.93
CA LYS A 96 62.80 9.73 -18.66
C LYS A 96 62.09 9.78 -20.02
N TYR A 97 61.01 10.55 -20.12
CA TYR A 97 60.20 10.67 -21.34
C TYR A 97 59.82 12.14 -21.62
N PRO A 98 60.81 13.01 -21.94
CA PRO A 98 60.61 14.46 -21.98
C PRO A 98 59.68 14.95 -23.11
N LEU A 99 59.48 14.14 -24.16
CA LEU A 99 58.57 14.45 -25.27
C LEU A 99 57.13 13.95 -25.04
N ASN A 100 56.94 13.03 -24.09
CA ASN A 100 55.65 12.40 -23.85
C ASN A 100 54.99 12.90 -22.56
N ILE A 101 55.75 13.39 -21.58
CA ILE A 101 55.23 13.77 -20.26
C ILE A 101 55.43 15.27 -20.03
N SER A 102 54.32 15.99 -19.89
CA SER A 102 54.27 17.41 -19.54
C SER A 102 53.81 17.58 -18.10
N TYR A 103 54.48 18.47 -17.36
CA TYR A 103 54.12 18.86 -16.01
C TYR A 103 53.76 20.35 -15.98
N ILE A 104 52.60 20.66 -15.42
CA ILE A 104 52.08 22.02 -15.28
C ILE A 104 51.69 22.20 -13.82
N TYR A 105 52.15 23.27 -13.18
CA TYR A 105 51.75 23.63 -11.82
C TYR A 105 50.72 24.76 -11.86
N LYS A 106 49.71 24.69 -10.98
CA LYS A 106 48.77 25.78 -10.69
C LYS A 106 48.41 25.78 -9.21
N GLU A 107 47.92 26.92 -8.72
CA GLU A 107 47.28 26.97 -7.40
C GLU A 107 45.99 26.14 -7.38
N ASN A 108 45.65 25.57 -6.22
CA ASN A 108 44.52 24.64 -6.08
C ASN A 108 43.19 25.28 -6.49
N GLY A 109 42.56 24.75 -7.53
CA GLY A 109 41.22 25.14 -8.00
C GLY A 109 40.22 23.98 -8.07
N GLY A 110 40.65 22.78 -7.71
CA GLY A 110 39.93 21.52 -7.87
C GLY A 110 40.16 20.84 -9.22
N GLN A 111 39.81 19.55 -9.29
CA GLN A 111 40.08 18.67 -10.43
C GLN A 111 39.55 19.18 -11.78
N ALA A 112 38.36 19.77 -11.81
CA ALA A 112 37.77 20.36 -13.03
C ALA A 112 38.64 21.49 -13.58
N SER A 113 39.15 22.37 -12.71
CA SER A 113 40.05 23.47 -13.08
C SER A 113 41.36 22.95 -13.67
N ALA A 114 41.95 21.93 -13.03
CA ALA A 114 43.18 21.30 -13.51
C ALA A 114 42.99 20.58 -14.86
N ARG A 115 41.89 19.83 -15.05
CA ARG A 115 41.58 19.15 -16.32
C ARG A 115 41.32 20.15 -17.45
N ASN A 116 40.63 21.26 -17.19
CA ASN A 116 40.44 22.32 -18.18
C ASN A 116 41.76 22.93 -18.63
N LEU A 117 42.67 23.25 -17.69
CA LEU A 117 44.01 23.72 -18.04
C LEU A 117 44.77 22.70 -18.90
N GLY A 118 44.70 21.42 -18.55
CA GLY A 118 45.37 20.37 -19.33
C GLY A 118 44.79 20.19 -20.74
N LEU A 119 43.48 20.44 -20.93
CA LEU A 119 42.84 20.38 -22.25
C LEU A 119 43.37 21.43 -23.22
N GLU A 120 43.79 22.61 -22.74
CA GLU A 120 44.38 23.67 -23.57
C GLU A 120 45.67 23.20 -24.28
N TYR A 121 46.43 22.32 -23.62
CA TYR A 121 47.69 21.78 -24.14
C TYR A 121 47.53 20.48 -24.94
N THR A 122 46.29 20.01 -25.14
CA THR A 122 46.02 18.75 -25.85
C THR A 122 46.00 18.96 -27.37
N ASN A 123 46.83 18.22 -28.12
CA ASN A 123 46.93 18.36 -29.58
C ASN A 123 46.70 17.07 -30.39
N THR A 124 46.46 15.94 -29.73
CA THR A 124 46.22 14.64 -30.39
C THR A 124 44.77 14.46 -30.82
N GLU A 125 44.48 13.47 -31.68
CA GLU A 125 43.12 13.20 -32.14
C GLU A 125 42.16 12.79 -31.01
N TRP A 126 42.66 12.05 -30.03
CA TRP A 126 41.87 11.51 -28.92
C TRP A 126 42.44 11.94 -27.56
N VAL A 127 41.56 12.18 -26.59
CA VAL A 127 41.90 12.59 -25.22
C VAL A 127 41.12 11.80 -24.16
N THR A 128 41.77 11.44 -23.06
CA THR A 128 41.19 10.74 -21.91
C THR A 128 41.68 11.34 -20.58
N PHE A 129 40.94 11.12 -19.49
CA PHE A 129 41.17 11.76 -18.19
C PHE A 129 41.53 10.77 -17.08
N ILE A 130 42.49 9.88 -17.32
CA ILE A 130 42.86 8.81 -16.35
C ILE A 130 43.30 9.45 -15.02
N ASP A 131 42.70 9.04 -13.92
CA ASP A 131 43.03 9.61 -12.61
C ASP A 131 44.39 9.09 -12.10
N PRO A 132 45.23 9.96 -11.50
CA PRO A 132 46.61 9.62 -11.12
C PRO A 132 46.74 8.66 -9.94
N ASP A 133 45.64 8.35 -9.23
CA ASP A 133 45.56 7.31 -8.21
C ASP A 133 45.03 5.97 -8.74
N ASP A 134 44.57 5.94 -9.99
CA ASP A 134 44.11 4.77 -10.72
C ASP A 134 45.19 4.24 -11.67
N PHE A 135 44.89 3.14 -12.36
CA PHE A 135 45.79 2.53 -13.35
C PHE A 135 44.99 1.74 -14.40
N ILE A 136 45.65 1.39 -15.51
CA ILE A 136 45.02 0.71 -16.65
C ILE A 136 45.69 -0.62 -16.99
N ASP A 137 44.95 -1.50 -17.67
CA ASP A 137 45.48 -2.77 -18.18
C ASP A 137 46.44 -2.57 -19.36
N ASN A 138 47.43 -3.45 -19.53
CA ASN A 138 48.44 -3.33 -20.61
C ASN A 138 47.85 -3.35 -22.03
N GLU A 139 46.64 -3.90 -22.20
CA GLU A 139 45.92 -3.95 -23.47
C GLU A 139 44.96 -2.77 -23.70
N TYR A 140 44.85 -1.82 -22.76
CA TYR A 140 43.88 -0.73 -22.78
C TYR A 140 43.92 0.07 -24.10
N PHE A 141 45.05 0.70 -24.41
CA PHE A 141 45.16 1.51 -25.62
C PHE A 141 45.22 0.68 -26.90
N SER A 142 45.84 -0.50 -26.87
CA SER A 142 45.88 -1.36 -28.07
C SER A 142 44.50 -1.88 -28.46
N SER A 143 43.61 -2.14 -27.49
CA SER A 143 42.23 -2.55 -27.76
C SER A 143 41.44 -1.41 -28.38
N ILE A 144 41.61 -0.18 -27.85
CA ILE A 144 40.96 1.02 -28.37
C ILE A 144 41.44 1.34 -29.79
N ASP A 145 42.75 1.38 -30.03
CA ASP A 145 43.34 1.73 -31.34
C ASP A 145 42.91 0.76 -32.44
N ASN A 146 43.00 -0.55 -32.17
CA ASN A 146 42.54 -1.58 -33.10
C ASN A 146 41.05 -1.45 -33.40
N PHE A 147 40.23 -1.14 -32.39
CA PHE A 147 38.80 -0.99 -32.56
C PHE A 147 38.45 0.23 -33.43
N ILE A 148 39.05 1.38 -33.13
CA ILE A 148 38.83 2.62 -33.90
C ILE A 148 39.26 2.42 -35.35
N PHE A 149 40.45 1.84 -35.58
CA PHE A 149 40.98 1.59 -36.92
C PHE A 149 40.06 0.68 -37.76
N LYS A 150 39.47 -0.34 -37.15
CA LYS A 150 38.55 -1.26 -37.85
C LYS A 150 37.17 -0.67 -38.14
N ASN A 151 36.79 0.42 -37.46
CA ASN A 151 35.43 0.98 -37.48
C ASN A 151 35.44 2.47 -37.88
N THR A 152 36.39 2.89 -38.71
CA THR A 152 36.51 4.30 -39.15
C THR A 152 35.24 4.84 -39.80
N GLU A 153 34.52 4.01 -40.54
CA GLU A 153 33.25 4.31 -41.19
C GLU A 153 32.09 4.55 -40.19
N LYS A 154 32.24 4.11 -38.94
CA LYS A 154 31.22 4.28 -37.89
C LYS A 154 31.22 5.67 -37.27
N ASN A 155 32.12 6.58 -37.64
CA ASN A 155 32.16 7.95 -37.12
C ASN A 155 32.08 7.99 -35.57
N LEU A 156 33.02 7.30 -34.92
CA LEU A 156 33.09 7.22 -33.47
C LEU A 156 33.38 8.59 -32.85
N LYS A 157 32.60 8.96 -31.83
CA LYS A 157 32.75 10.21 -31.07
C LYS A 157 33.37 9.96 -29.69
N ILE A 158 32.93 8.89 -29.04
CA ILE A 158 33.37 8.50 -27.69
C ILE A 158 33.60 6.99 -27.64
N VAL A 159 34.64 6.57 -26.92
CA VAL A 159 34.89 5.15 -26.62
C VAL A 159 34.93 4.96 -25.11
N CYS A 160 34.01 4.17 -24.59
CA CYS A 160 33.78 3.89 -23.19
C CYS A 160 34.50 2.60 -22.78
N CYS A 161 35.17 2.64 -21.62
CA CYS A 161 36.06 1.59 -21.15
C CYS A 161 35.51 0.89 -19.91
N ASN A 162 35.89 -0.37 -19.73
CA ASN A 162 35.39 -1.25 -18.67
C ASN A 162 36.02 -0.91 -17.32
N LEU A 163 35.23 -0.28 -16.45
CA LEU A 163 35.64 0.11 -15.10
C LEU A 163 35.53 -1.09 -14.15
N ILE A 164 36.67 -1.50 -13.60
CA ILE A 164 36.80 -2.61 -12.65
C ILE A 164 37.32 -2.06 -11.32
N PHE A 165 36.68 -2.42 -10.20
CA PHE A 165 37.16 -1.99 -8.89
C PHE A 165 38.41 -2.77 -8.48
N TYR A 166 39.41 -2.05 -7.99
CA TYR A 166 40.60 -2.58 -7.34
C TYR A 166 40.63 -2.15 -5.87
N PHE A 167 40.57 -3.11 -4.95
CA PHE A 167 40.52 -2.84 -3.51
C PHE A 167 41.93 -2.82 -2.92
N ASP A 168 42.43 -1.63 -2.57
CA ASP A 168 43.83 -1.44 -2.17
C ASP A 168 44.21 -2.25 -0.91
N ALA A 169 43.28 -2.34 0.05
CA ALA A 169 43.46 -3.09 1.30
C ALA A 169 43.64 -4.60 1.09
N THR A 170 43.00 -5.17 0.05
CA THR A 170 43.01 -6.63 -0.19
C THR A 170 43.77 -7.03 -1.44
N LYS A 171 44.18 -6.05 -2.26
CA LYS A 171 44.82 -6.23 -3.58
C LYS A 171 43.97 -7.10 -4.53
N LYS A 172 42.64 -7.02 -4.42
CA LYS A 172 41.69 -7.80 -5.24
C LYS A 172 40.97 -6.95 -6.27
N TYR A 173 40.75 -7.53 -7.44
CA TYR A 173 39.90 -6.97 -8.49
C TYR A 173 38.47 -7.50 -8.36
N LYS A 174 37.47 -6.65 -8.54
CA LYS A 174 36.06 -7.04 -8.54
C LYS A 174 35.28 -6.26 -9.60
N ASP A 175 34.74 -6.97 -10.57
CA ASP A 175 33.78 -6.43 -11.53
C ASP A 175 32.36 -6.45 -10.93
N SER A 176 32.11 -5.46 -10.07
CA SER A 176 30.83 -5.27 -9.39
C SER A 176 30.26 -3.87 -9.57
N HIS A 177 30.69 -3.14 -10.60
CA HIS A 177 30.11 -1.84 -10.90
C HIS A 177 28.64 -2.00 -11.36
N PRO A 178 27.69 -1.16 -10.90
CA PRO A 178 26.28 -1.26 -11.32
C PRO A 178 26.09 -1.16 -12.84
N LEU A 179 26.95 -0.40 -13.51
CA LEU A 179 26.99 -0.25 -14.96
C LEU A 179 27.96 -1.23 -15.64
N LYS A 180 28.05 -2.49 -15.20
CA LYS A 180 28.87 -3.50 -15.91
C LYS A 180 28.16 -4.15 -17.10
N TYR A 181 26.82 -4.11 -17.14
CA TYR A 181 26.01 -4.73 -18.19
C TYR A 181 26.31 -4.17 -19.59
N ARG A 182 26.76 -2.91 -19.67
CA ARG A 182 27.24 -2.26 -20.90
C ARG A 182 28.49 -2.90 -21.51
N PHE A 183 29.15 -3.79 -20.77
CA PHE A 183 30.26 -4.62 -21.22
C PHE A 183 29.90 -6.12 -21.21
N ALA A 184 28.61 -6.46 -21.26
CA ALA A 184 28.17 -7.85 -21.35
C ALA A 184 28.62 -8.53 -22.65
N LYS A 185 28.74 -7.76 -23.74
CA LYS A 185 29.37 -8.17 -25.00
C LYS A 185 30.78 -7.59 -25.08
N GLU A 186 31.63 -8.21 -25.91
CA GLU A 186 33.02 -7.77 -26.09
C GLU A 186 33.10 -6.32 -26.61
N GLU A 187 32.26 -6.00 -27.60
CA GLU A 187 32.19 -4.70 -28.27
C GLU A 187 30.71 -4.34 -28.51
N ILE A 188 30.32 -3.11 -28.19
CA ILE A 188 28.99 -2.55 -28.48
C ILE A 188 29.16 -1.19 -29.15
N ILE A 189 28.44 -0.93 -30.23
CA ILE A 189 28.33 0.38 -30.88
C ILE A 189 26.89 0.84 -30.75
N ALA A 190 26.69 2.07 -30.26
CA ALA A 190 25.38 2.69 -30.11
C ALA A 190 25.39 4.11 -30.71
N PRO A 191 24.34 4.54 -31.41
CA PRO A 191 24.20 5.92 -31.86
C PRO A 191 24.22 6.89 -30.67
N ILE A 192 24.93 8.02 -30.77
CA ILE A 192 25.02 8.98 -29.65
C ILE A 192 23.67 9.64 -29.31
N ASN A 193 22.77 9.74 -30.28
CA ASN A 193 21.41 10.29 -30.09
C ASN A 193 20.45 9.26 -29.47
N ASP A 194 20.83 7.98 -29.46
CA ASP A 194 20.04 6.90 -28.87
C ASP A 194 20.98 5.87 -28.22
N LEU A 195 21.60 6.29 -27.12
CA LEU A 195 22.40 5.37 -26.30
C LEU A 195 21.51 4.36 -25.56
N GLY A 196 20.19 4.55 -25.52
CA GLY A 196 19.27 3.82 -24.67
C GLY A 196 19.79 3.70 -23.24
N LYS A 197 19.98 2.46 -22.78
CA LYS A 197 20.48 2.16 -21.43
C LYS A 197 22.01 2.29 -21.29
N GLN A 198 22.76 2.56 -22.36
CA GLN A 198 24.23 2.57 -22.34
C GLN A 198 24.79 3.93 -21.86
N ILE A 199 24.57 4.28 -20.59
CA ILE A 199 25.05 5.54 -20.01
C ILE A 199 26.56 5.49 -19.65
N GLN A 200 27.24 6.64 -19.72
CA GLN A 200 28.64 6.84 -19.29
C GLN A 200 28.68 8.04 -18.33
N LEU A 201 29.25 7.83 -17.13
CA LEU A 201 29.23 8.84 -16.06
C LEU A 201 30.63 9.32 -15.63
N SER A 202 31.68 8.60 -16.02
CA SER A 202 33.07 8.91 -15.63
C SER A 202 33.84 9.34 -16.87
N ALA A 203 34.50 10.50 -16.81
CA ALA A 203 35.34 10.96 -17.90
C ALA A 203 36.66 10.16 -17.94
N SER A 204 37.11 9.68 -16.77
CA SER A 204 38.34 8.89 -16.63
C SER A 204 38.30 7.51 -17.27
N SER A 205 37.11 6.89 -17.35
CA SER A 205 36.89 5.61 -18.03
C SER A 205 36.37 5.76 -19.46
N ALA A 206 36.61 6.90 -20.11
CA ALA A 206 36.23 7.14 -21.49
C ALA A 206 37.33 7.91 -22.25
N ILE A 207 37.27 7.83 -23.57
CA ILE A 207 38.13 8.60 -24.46
C ILE A 207 37.28 9.34 -25.50
N PHE A 208 37.66 10.59 -25.75
CA PHE A 208 36.87 11.58 -26.47
C PHE A 208 37.64 12.09 -27.68
N LYS A 209 36.93 12.35 -28.78
CA LYS A 209 37.54 13.00 -29.94
C LYS A 209 37.83 14.47 -29.64
N THR A 210 39.11 14.87 -29.66
CA THR A 210 39.59 16.20 -29.27
C THR A 210 38.98 17.31 -30.11
N SER A 211 38.78 17.07 -31.41
CA SER A 211 38.18 18.06 -32.32
C SER A 211 36.78 18.48 -31.88
N ASN A 212 35.98 17.55 -31.33
CA ASN A 212 34.63 17.88 -30.87
C ASN A 212 34.66 18.78 -29.63
N ILE A 213 35.62 18.56 -28.72
CA ILE A 213 35.83 19.41 -27.54
C ILE A 213 36.21 20.83 -27.95
N LYS A 214 37.23 20.96 -28.81
CA LYS A 214 37.75 22.27 -29.24
C LYS A 214 36.75 23.05 -30.09
N ASN A 215 36.10 22.41 -31.06
CA ASN A 215 35.18 23.09 -31.97
C ASN A 215 33.91 23.61 -31.27
N ASN A 216 33.54 23.02 -30.12
CA ASN A 216 32.35 23.39 -29.37
C ASN A 216 32.65 24.03 -28.01
N ASN A 217 33.91 24.39 -27.73
CA ASN A 217 34.36 24.99 -26.46
C ASN A 217 33.88 24.23 -25.21
N ILE A 218 34.01 22.90 -25.22
CA ILE A 218 33.54 22.06 -24.12
C ILE A 218 34.57 22.05 -22.98
N THR A 219 34.13 22.41 -21.78
CA THR A 219 34.94 22.44 -20.55
C THR A 219 34.18 21.79 -19.39
N PHE A 220 34.93 21.25 -18.43
CA PHE A 220 34.40 20.85 -17.12
C PHE A 220 33.91 22.09 -16.38
N ASP A 221 32.77 21.97 -15.72
CA ASP A 221 32.25 23.05 -14.89
C ASP A 221 32.94 23.03 -13.52
N VAL A 222 33.54 24.16 -13.13
CA VAL A 222 34.31 24.27 -11.89
C VAL A 222 33.43 24.47 -10.65
N GLU A 223 32.16 24.84 -10.85
CA GLU A 223 31.20 25.08 -9.78
C GLU A 223 30.51 23.79 -9.32
N ILE A 224 30.40 22.79 -10.20
CA ILE A 224 29.81 21.49 -9.89
C ILE A 224 30.77 20.69 -9.00
N LYS A 225 30.54 20.77 -7.69
CA LYS A 225 31.29 20.10 -6.62
C LYS A 225 30.30 19.65 -5.54
N PRO A 226 30.56 18.53 -4.82
CA PRO A 226 31.81 17.78 -4.78
C PRO A 226 31.95 16.67 -5.84
N ASN A 227 30.91 16.38 -6.62
CA ASN A 227 30.91 15.32 -7.65
C ASN A 227 30.01 15.69 -8.85
N TYR A 228 29.86 14.75 -9.79
CA TYR A 228 29.01 14.83 -10.99
C TYR A 228 29.54 15.70 -12.14
N GLU A 229 30.68 16.37 -11.97
CA GLU A 229 31.35 17.18 -13.00
C GLU A 229 31.74 16.35 -14.24
N ASP A 230 32.13 15.09 -14.05
CA ASP A 230 32.40 14.14 -15.14
C ASP A 230 31.17 13.85 -16.00
N ALA A 231 30.07 13.51 -15.34
CA ALA A 231 28.81 13.17 -16.00
C ALA A 231 28.26 14.39 -16.75
N HIS A 232 28.37 15.58 -16.14
CA HIS A 232 28.02 16.86 -16.77
C HIS A 232 28.91 17.17 -17.99
N PHE A 233 30.23 16.95 -17.92
CA PHE A 233 31.13 17.12 -19.05
C PHE A 233 30.73 16.23 -20.24
N ILE A 234 30.39 14.97 -19.99
CA ILE A 234 29.92 14.04 -21.03
C ILE A 234 28.61 14.52 -21.64
N THR A 235 27.67 15.01 -20.84
CA THR A 235 26.43 15.60 -21.36
C THR A 235 26.70 16.83 -22.23
N LYS A 236 27.59 17.74 -21.80
CA LYS A 236 28.03 18.90 -22.61
C LYS A 236 28.74 18.45 -23.90
N TYR A 237 29.47 17.35 -23.86
CA TYR A 237 30.16 16.79 -25.02
C TYR A 237 29.20 16.26 -26.09
N LEU A 238 28.13 15.58 -25.65
CA LEU A 238 27.16 14.96 -26.55
C LEU A 238 26.13 15.97 -27.08
N PHE A 239 25.77 16.99 -26.30
CA PHE A 239 24.74 17.97 -26.65
C PHE A 239 24.86 18.60 -28.06
N PRO A 240 26.03 19.10 -28.51
CA PRO A 240 26.16 19.74 -29.83
C PRO A 240 26.30 18.74 -30.99
N LEU A 241 26.28 17.43 -30.74
CA LEU A 241 26.54 16.42 -31.76
C LEU A 241 25.23 15.83 -32.28
N ASP A 242 24.95 16.01 -33.58
CA ASP A 242 23.71 15.51 -34.20
C ASP A 242 23.86 14.09 -34.80
N SER A 243 25.08 13.57 -34.93
CA SER A 243 25.32 12.24 -35.49
C SER A 243 26.66 11.62 -35.06
N GLY A 244 26.76 10.30 -35.15
CA GLY A 244 27.94 9.52 -34.79
C GLY A 244 27.61 8.43 -33.79
N ASN A 245 28.64 7.71 -33.34
CA ASN A 245 28.47 6.56 -32.48
C ASN A 245 29.37 6.61 -31.23
N ALA A 246 28.87 6.04 -30.14
CA ALA A 246 29.62 5.65 -28.97
C ALA A 246 29.98 4.17 -29.05
N ALA A 247 31.18 3.80 -28.59
CA ALA A 247 31.59 2.41 -28.46
C ALA A 247 31.79 2.03 -27.00
N PHE A 248 31.51 0.78 -26.62
CA PHE A 248 31.75 0.24 -25.28
C PHE A 248 32.62 -1.01 -25.43
N LEU A 249 33.85 -0.95 -24.90
CA LEU A 249 34.87 -1.97 -25.09
C LEU A 249 35.17 -2.69 -23.77
N LYS A 250 34.82 -3.97 -23.69
CA LYS A 250 35.04 -4.79 -22.48
C LYS A 250 36.52 -5.02 -22.17
N ASN A 251 37.34 -5.12 -23.22
CA ASN A 251 38.78 -5.40 -23.11
C ASN A 251 39.63 -4.17 -22.80
N ALA A 252 39.09 -2.95 -23.00
CA ALA A 252 39.71 -1.73 -22.51
C ALA A 252 39.42 -1.58 -21.02
N LYS A 253 40.25 -2.19 -20.16
CA LYS A 253 40.02 -2.25 -18.70
C LYS A 253 40.67 -1.08 -17.95
N TYR A 254 39.85 -0.32 -17.25
CA TYR A 254 40.23 0.75 -16.33
C TYR A 254 40.10 0.25 -14.89
N TYR A 255 41.16 0.33 -14.09
CA TYR A 255 41.15 -0.14 -12.71
C TYR A 255 40.95 1.03 -11.74
N TYR A 256 39.72 1.17 -11.25
CA TYR A 256 39.33 2.19 -10.27
C TYR A 256 39.70 1.75 -8.85
N ARG A 257 40.55 2.51 -8.16
CA ARG A 257 41.09 2.17 -6.85
C ARG A 257 40.14 2.58 -5.73
N LYS A 258 39.72 1.60 -4.94
CA LYS A 258 39.09 1.81 -3.63
C LYS A 258 40.19 1.88 -2.55
N ARG A 259 40.48 3.10 -2.10
CA ARG A 259 41.53 3.42 -1.11
C ARG A 259 41.17 2.83 0.27
N SER A 260 42.17 2.38 1.03
CA SER A 260 41.95 1.79 2.37
C SER A 260 41.67 2.81 3.47
N ASP A 261 41.98 4.08 3.23
CA ASP A 261 41.84 5.17 4.20
C ASP A 261 40.53 5.97 4.05
N GLY A 262 39.67 5.61 3.08
CA GLY A 262 38.36 6.27 2.89
C GLY A 262 38.44 7.74 2.49
N THR A 263 39.60 8.22 2.04
CA THR A 263 39.84 9.64 1.74
C THR A 263 39.36 10.08 0.35
N SER A 264 38.48 9.31 -0.31
CA SER A 264 38.03 9.68 -1.65
C SER A 264 36.99 10.79 -1.60
N THR A 265 36.98 11.66 -2.61
CA THR A 265 36.00 12.75 -2.73
C THR A 265 34.55 12.23 -2.69
N LEU A 266 34.31 11.02 -3.22
CA LEU A 266 32.99 10.38 -3.19
C LEU A 266 32.57 9.91 -1.80
N ASP A 267 33.51 9.52 -0.94
CA ASP A 267 33.20 9.05 0.42
C ASP A 267 32.76 10.22 1.31
N ASN A 268 33.37 11.40 1.15
CA ASN A 268 33.07 12.61 1.92
C ASN A 268 31.98 13.51 1.30
N ALA A 269 31.51 13.20 0.08
CA ALA A 269 30.58 14.07 -0.65
C ALA A 269 29.25 14.30 0.07
N TRP A 270 28.78 13.32 0.84
CA TRP A 270 27.46 13.35 1.48
C TRP A 270 27.31 14.41 2.58
N GLU A 271 28.42 14.91 3.13
CA GLU A 271 28.42 15.96 4.16
C GLU A 271 28.58 17.36 3.54
N ASN A 272 28.70 17.45 2.21
CA ASN A 272 28.87 18.73 1.51
C ASN A 272 27.51 19.30 1.05
N PRO A 273 27.12 20.52 1.49
CA PRO A 273 25.86 21.15 1.08
C PRO A 273 25.69 21.36 -0.43
N GLY A 274 26.79 21.50 -1.18
CA GLY A 274 26.79 21.65 -2.64
C GLY A 274 26.22 20.44 -3.38
N LEU A 275 26.28 19.24 -2.77
CA LEU A 275 25.70 18.02 -3.33
C LEU A 275 24.17 18.08 -3.46
N TYR A 276 23.51 18.83 -2.59
CA TYR A 276 22.04 18.92 -2.49
C TYR A 276 21.47 20.13 -3.23
N SER A 277 22.35 21.05 -3.65
CA SER A 277 22.00 22.30 -4.34
C SER A 277 22.66 22.36 -5.72
N ILE A 278 23.90 22.86 -5.80
CA ILE A 278 24.62 23.16 -7.04
C ILE A 278 24.70 21.96 -7.99
N VAL A 279 24.97 20.75 -7.46
CA VAL A 279 25.07 19.54 -8.29
C VAL A 279 23.75 19.20 -8.98
N LEU A 280 22.62 19.30 -8.26
CA LEU A 280 21.30 19.02 -8.83
C LEU A 280 20.87 20.15 -9.78
N GLN A 281 21.08 21.40 -9.38
CA GLN A 281 20.67 22.56 -10.16
C GLN A 281 21.49 22.70 -11.45
N LYS A 282 22.81 22.86 -11.36
CA LYS A 282 23.69 23.08 -12.51
C LYS A 282 24.00 21.79 -13.26
N GLY A 283 24.17 20.69 -12.54
CA GLY A 283 24.51 19.40 -13.14
C GLY A 283 23.31 18.74 -13.82
N CYS A 284 22.18 18.62 -13.13
CA CYS A 284 21.03 17.84 -13.62
C CYS A 284 19.96 18.71 -14.30
N ILE A 285 19.43 19.71 -13.59
CA ILE A 285 18.29 20.52 -14.06
C ILE A 285 18.67 21.34 -15.29
N GLU A 286 19.75 22.13 -15.23
CA GLU A 286 20.20 22.94 -16.37
C GLU A 286 20.56 22.10 -17.59
N SER A 287 21.12 20.90 -17.40
CA SER A 287 21.40 19.96 -18.49
C SER A 287 20.14 19.55 -19.25
N MET A 288 19.05 19.26 -18.54
CA MET A 288 17.77 18.89 -19.15
C MET A 288 17.07 20.11 -19.76
N GLN A 289 17.06 21.24 -19.05
CA GLN A 289 16.49 22.49 -19.54
C GLN A 289 17.15 22.97 -20.83
N ARG A 290 18.47 22.78 -20.99
CA ARG A 290 19.18 23.13 -22.23
C ARG A 290 18.62 22.40 -23.46
N TYR A 291 18.21 21.13 -23.33
CA TYR A 291 17.54 20.41 -24.41
C TYR A 291 16.17 21.02 -24.72
N LEU A 292 15.34 21.25 -23.69
CA LEU A 292 14.01 21.83 -23.84
C LEU A 292 14.06 23.23 -24.49
N GLN A 293 14.98 24.08 -24.04
CA GLN A 293 15.19 25.42 -24.58
C GLN A 293 15.67 25.41 -26.04
N SER A 294 16.36 24.35 -26.48
CA SER A 294 16.78 24.18 -27.87
C SER A 294 15.69 23.61 -28.79
N GLY A 295 14.47 23.37 -28.26
CA GLY A 295 13.38 22.73 -28.99
C GLY A 295 13.57 21.22 -29.22
N ARG A 296 14.54 20.61 -28.54
CA ARG A 296 14.83 19.16 -28.61
C ARG A 296 14.17 18.43 -27.45
N SER A 297 13.74 17.19 -27.66
CA SER A 297 13.33 16.32 -26.55
C SER A 297 14.55 15.90 -25.71
N ILE A 298 14.33 15.66 -24.42
CA ILE A 298 15.39 15.18 -23.51
C ILE A 298 15.67 13.71 -23.84
N PRO A 299 16.91 13.33 -24.23
CA PRO A 299 17.23 11.95 -24.59
C PRO A 299 16.98 10.95 -23.46
N GLU A 300 16.47 9.76 -23.77
CA GLU A 300 16.23 8.69 -22.77
C GLU A 300 17.50 8.36 -21.96
N SER A 301 18.67 8.46 -22.59
CA SER A 301 19.98 8.23 -21.96
C SER A 301 20.34 9.29 -20.91
N LEU A 302 20.02 10.56 -21.16
CA LEU A 302 20.22 11.65 -20.20
C LEU A 302 19.26 11.51 -19.02
N GLN A 303 17.98 11.24 -19.29
CA GLN A 303 16.99 10.95 -18.25
C GLN A 303 17.45 9.77 -17.38
N THR A 304 17.92 8.69 -17.99
CA THR A 304 18.44 7.49 -17.28
C THR A 304 19.70 7.80 -16.46
N GLN A 305 20.61 8.63 -16.97
CA GLN A 305 21.82 9.07 -16.27
C GLN A 305 21.47 9.89 -15.02
N ILE A 306 20.59 10.87 -15.15
CA ILE A 306 20.16 11.72 -14.05
C ILE A 306 19.37 10.91 -13.04
N LEU A 307 18.46 10.04 -13.50
CA LEU A 307 17.73 9.11 -12.64
C LEU A 307 18.68 8.19 -11.85
N TYR A 308 19.75 7.69 -12.48
CA TYR A 308 20.78 6.91 -11.78
C TYR A 308 21.47 7.70 -10.68
N HIS A 309 21.80 8.97 -10.94
CA HIS A 309 22.43 9.83 -9.95
C HIS A 309 21.48 10.14 -8.78
N VAL A 310 20.27 10.59 -9.08
CA VAL A 310 19.23 10.94 -8.08
C VAL A 310 18.77 9.73 -7.27
N PHE A 311 18.74 8.53 -7.86
CA PHE A 311 18.33 7.32 -7.15
C PHE A 311 19.19 7.02 -5.91
N TRP A 312 20.46 7.40 -5.89
CA TRP A 312 21.30 7.24 -4.70
C TRP A 312 20.86 8.11 -3.53
N TYR A 313 20.28 9.29 -3.78
CA TYR A 313 19.67 10.13 -2.76
C TYR A 313 18.43 9.45 -2.19
N LEU A 314 17.51 8.98 -3.06
CA LEU A 314 16.31 8.26 -2.63
C LEU A 314 16.68 7.06 -1.75
N LYS A 315 17.61 6.22 -2.21
CA LYS A 315 18.08 5.05 -1.46
C LYS A 315 18.69 5.40 -0.09
N ARG A 316 19.28 6.58 0.07
CA ARG A 316 19.94 7.01 1.32
C ARG A 316 18.95 7.58 2.33
N PHE A 317 17.93 8.30 1.86
CA PHE A 317 17.06 9.15 2.70
C PHE A 317 15.63 8.65 2.88
N ILE A 318 15.17 7.66 2.10
CA ILE A 318 13.89 6.98 2.39
C ILE A 318 13.94 6.44 3.83
N ASN A 319 13.00 6.88 4.67
CA ASN A 319 12.89 6.64 6.12
C ASN A 319 14.09 7.12 6.96
N HIS A 320 14.95 7.98 6.41
CA HIS A 320 16.21 8.38 7.03
C HIS A 320 16.51 9.88 6.87
N GLU A 321 15.48 10.72 6.92
CA GLU A 321 15.60 12.18 6.80
C GLU A 321 16.50 12.80 7.88
N ALA A 322 16.55 12.21 9.08
CA ALA A 322 17.45 12.67 10.16
C ALA A 322 18.94 12.72 9.75
N LYS A 323 19.35 12.04 8.67
CA LYS A 323 20.71 12.15 8.11
C LYS A 323 20.99 13.51 7.44
N LEU A 324 19.98 14.33 7.22
CA LEU A 324 20.09 15.69 6.68
C LEU A 324 20.12 16.75 7.79
N SER A 325 20.18 16.36 9.07
CA SER A 325 20.18 17.29 10.21
C SER A 325 21.35 18.29 10.23
N PHE A 326 22.43 18.02 9.46
CA PHE A 326 23.55 18.94 9.29
C PHE A 326 23.26 20.10 8.32
N LEU A 327 22.15 20.03 7.56
CA LEU A 327 21.69 21.09 6.67
C LEU A 327 20.66 21.98 7.36
N GLU A 328 20.68 23.27 7.02
CA GLU A 328 19.63 24.22 7.40
C GLU A 328 18.31 23.88 6.69
N SER A 329 17.18 24.16 7.33
CA SER A 329 15.84 23.83 6.81
C SER A 329 15.60 24.39 5.40
N GLU A 330 16.04 25.62 5.12
CA GLU A 330 15.93 26.24 3.79
C GLU A 330 16.66 25.43 2.69
N LYS A 331 17.77 24.78 3.04
CA LYS A 331 18.54 23.92 2.12
C LYS A 331 17.89 22.57 1.90
N ILE A 332 17.14 22.06 2.88
CA ILE A 332 16.35 20.83 2.73
C ILE A 332 15.17 21.11 1.78
N GLU A 333 14.49 22.24 1.92
CA GLU A 333 13.43 22.67 1.00
C GLU A 333 13.96 22.87 -0.43
N GLU A 334 15.14 23.51 -0.58
CA GLU A 334 15.80 23.66 -1.87
C GLU A 334 16.13 22.30 -2.52
N PHE A 335 16.67 21.37 -1.72
CA PHE A 335 16.95 20.00 -2.17
C PHE A 335 15.68 19.28 -2.63
N GLU A 336 14.62 19.34 -1.84
CA GLU A 336 13.33 18.73 -2.16
C GLU A 336 12.77 19.28 -3.47
N LYS A 337 12.79 20.61 -3.64
CA LYS A 337 12.37 21.28 -4.87
C LYS A 337 13.18 20.80 -6.06
N ASN A 338 14.51 20.75 -5.94
CA ASN A 338 15.39 20.29 -7.02
C ASN A 338 15.07 18.85 -7.44
N ILE A 339 14.78 17.96 -6.48
CA ILE A 339 14.37 16.59 -6.77
C ILE A 339 13.03 16.56 -7.52
N HIS A 340 12.04 17.33 -7.07
CA HIS A 340 10.75 17.45 -7.77
C HIS A 340 10.90 17.98 -9.20
N ASP A 341 11.69 19.04 -9.39
CA ASP A 341 11.96 19.62 -10.71
C ASP A 341 12.62 18.60 -11.64
N ILE A 342 13.56 17.80 -11.14
CA ILE A 342 14.18 16.71 -11.92
C ILE A 342 13.13 15.68 -12.35
N PHE A 343 12.31 15.17 -11.43
CA PHE A 343 11.30 14.17 -11.75
C PHE A 343 10.17 14.70 -12.65
N SER A 344 9.90 16.01 -12.64
CA SER A 344 8.96 16.64 -13.57
C SER A 344 9.40 16.44 -15.03
N MET A 345 10.71 16.45 -15.29
CA MET A 345 11.34 16.29 -16.60
C MET A 345 11.72 14.84 -16.95
N ILE A 346 11.53 13.88 -16.04
CA ILE A 346 11.74 12.45 -16.30
C ILE A 346 10.42 11.79 -16.69
N ASP A 347 10.41 11.06 -17.79
CA ASP A 347 9.25 10.33 -18.29
C ASP A 347 8.95 9.09 -17.42
N GLU A 348 7.66 8.81 -17.19
CA GLU A 348 7.21 7.66 -16.40
C GLU A 348 7.69 6.32 -16.97
N LYS A 349 7.78 6.22 -18.30
CA LYS A 349 8.33 5.06 -19.00
C LYS A 349 9.79 4.79 -18.56
N ILE A 350 10.60 5.83 -18.38
CA ILE A 350 12.00 5.69 -17.95
C ILE A 350 12.06 5.17 -16.52
N ILE A 351 11.24 5.72 -15.61
CA ILE A 351 11.09 5.22 -14.23
C ILE A 351 10.73 3.73 -14.23
N MET A 352 9.74 3.33 -15.03
CA MET A 352 9.28 1.93 -15.11
C MET A 352 10.33 0.99 -15.71
N GLN A 353 11.16 1.45 -16.64
CA GLN A 353 12.22 0.65 -17.27
C GLN A 353 13.53 0.62 -16.47
N PHE A 354 13.71 1.54 -15.52
CA PHE A 354 14.91 1.66 -14.71
C PHE A 354 15.12 0.42 -13.83
N GLY A 355 16.32 -0.13 -13.80
CA GLY A 355 16.61 -1.38 -13.08
C GLY A 355 18.04 -1.46 -12.55
N LEU A 356 18.65 -0.30 -12.30
CA LEU A 356 20.06 -0.15 -11.95
C LEU A 356 20.22 0.17 -10.45
N ALA A 357 21.43 0.04 -9.92
CA ALA A 357 21.81 0.40 -8.53
C ALA A 357 20.97 -0.26 -7.41
N GLY A 358 20.20 -1.32 -7.72
CA GLY A 358 19.27 -1.95 -6.79
C GLY A 358 17.89 -1.28 -6.73
N CYS A 359 17.48 -0.57 -7.79
CA CYS A 359 16.13 -0.03 -7.94
C CYS A 359 15.11 -1.15 -8.20
N TRP A 360 14.51 -1.65 -7.13
CA TRP A 360 13.38 -2.59 -7.16
C TRP A 360 12.05 -1.91 -7.50
N PHE A 361 11.01 -2.71 -7.76
CA PHE A 361 9.66 -2.24 -8.09
C PHE A 361 9.08 -1.27 -7.05
N TYR A 362 9.31 -1.54 -5.77
CA TYR A 362 9.04 -0.63 -4.64
C TYR A 362 9.41 0.83 -4.93
N HIS A 363 10.65 1.06 -5.38
CA HIS A 363 11.14 2.41 -5.66
C HIS A 363 10.45 3.04 -6.86
N LYS A 364 10.07 2.23 -7.87
CA LYS A 364 9.36 2.72 -9.05
C LYS A 364 7.98 3.22 -8.68
N VAL A 365 7.24 2.44 -7.89
CA VAL A 365 5.94 2.84 -7.36
C VAL A 365 6.09 4.12 -6.54
N GLY A 366 7.12 4.21 -5.69
CA GLY A 366 7.35 5.41 -4.91
C GLY A 366 7.74 6.64 -5.73
N MET A 367 8.57 6.50 -6.76
CA MET A 367 8.91 7.61 -7.66
C MET A 367 7.68 8.11 -8.44
N LEU A 368 6.83 7.21 -8.92
CA LEU A 368 5.58 7.57 -9.60
C LEU A 368 4.59 8.23 -8.64
N SER A 369 4.39 7.65 -7.46
CA SER A 369 3.47 8.17 -6.45
C SER A 369 3.91 9.54 -5.93
N CYS A 370 5.14 9.65 -5.44
CA CYS A 370 5.65 10.84 -4.76
C CYS A 370 5.84 12.02 -5.71
N PHE A 371 6.38 11.78 -6.92
CA PHE A 371 6.81 12.85 -7.81
C PHE A 371 5.96 13.01 -9.07
N LYS A 372 5.28 11.96 -9.55
CA LYS A 372 4.45 12.01 -10.77
C LYS A 372 2.95 12.00 -10.50
N GLN A 373 2.54 11.68 -9.26
CA GLN A 373 1.13 11.50 -8.86
C GLN A 373 0.39 10.49 -9.75
N SER A 374 1.11 9.46 -10.22
CA SER A 374 0.61 8.44 -11.13
C SER A 374 0.81 7.03 -10.59
N VAL A 375 0.12 6.06 -11.21
CA VAL A 375 0.16 4.64 -10.85
C VAL A 375 1.04 3.86 -11.84
N PRO A 376 1.70 2.78 -11.42
CA PRO A 376 2.50 1.97 -12.33
C PRO A 376 1.63 1.32 -13.41
N THR A 377 2.20 1.09 -14.60
CA THR A 377 1.50 0.49 -15.74
C THR A 377 1.05 -0.96 -15.50
N TYR A 378 1.68 -1.65 -14.56
CA TYR A 378 1.30 -2.97 -14.04
C TYR A 378 1.64 -3.04 -12.56
N GLN A 379 1.01 -3.93 -11.80
CA GLN A 379 1.29 -4.18 -10.39
C GLN A 379 2.01 -5.51 -10.16
N ILE A 380 2.81 -5.60 -9.09
CA ILE A 380 3.46 -6.83 -8.65
C ILE A 380 3.16 -7.07 -7.17
N ALA A 381 2.60 -8.24 -6.87
CA ALA A 381 2.54 -8.80 -5.53
C ALA A 381 3.66 -9.85 -5.36
N TYR A 382 4.34 -9.86 -4.22
CA TYR A 382 5.45 -10.74 -3.90
C TYR A 382 5.01 -11.77 -2.88
N VAL A 383 5.28 -13.05 -3.13
CA VAL A 383 5.17 -14.08 -2.10
C VAL A 383 6.41 -14.00 -1.21
N GLU A 384 6.23 -13.62 0.05
CA GLU A 384 7.35 -13.34 0.98
C GLU A 384 7.56 -14.46 2.00
N ALA A 385 6.48 -15.02 2.56
CA ALA A 385 6.54 -16.02 3.62
C ALA A 385 5.40 -17.05 3.52
N TYR A 386 5.58 -18.20 4.18
CA TYR A 386 4.60 -19.27 4.27
C TYR A 386 4.56 -19.82 5.69
N ASP A 387 3.36 -19.83 6.29
CA ASP A 387 3.06 -20.43 7.57
C ASP A 387 2.38 -21.78 7.34
N LYS A 388 3.16 -22.85 7.52
CA LYS A 388 2.70 -24.22 7.29
C LYS A 388 1.64 -24.67 8.28
N MET A 389 1.76 -24.28 9.55
CA MET A 389 0.86 -24.75 10.60
C MET A 389 -0.53 -24.14 10.44
N LYS A 390 -0.60 -22.89 9.97
CA LYS A 390 -1.86 -22.16 9.78
C LYS A 390 -2.38 -22.18 8.34
N GLY A 391 -1.63 -22.73 7.38
CA GLY A 391 -2.01 -22.77 5.96
C GLY A 391 -2.09 -21.37 5.33
N LEU A 392 -1.19 -20.47 5.71
CA LEU A 392 -1.19 -19.07 5.26
C LEU A 392 0.01 -18.75 4.38
N VAL A 393 -0.19 -17.96 3.33
CA VAL A 393 0.89 -17.34 2.56
C VAL A 393 0.88 -15.83 2.77
N GLN A 394 2.05 -15.21 2.88
CA GLN A 394 2.18 -13.77 2.93
C GLN A 394 2.39 -13.19 1.53
N LEU A 395 1.43 -12.38 1.08
CA LEU A 395 1.54 -11.54 -0.10
C LEU A 395 1.98 -10.13 0.32
N ARG A 396 2.96 -9.55 -0.37
CA ARG A 396 3.43 -8.17 -0.18
C ARG A 396 3.31 -7.37 -1.47
N TYR A 397 2.76 -6.18 -1.44
CA TYR A 397 2.77 -5.28 -2.60
C TYR A 397 2.94 -3.81 -2.20
N PHE A 398 3.13 -2.94 -3.20
CA PHE A 398 3.42 -1.52 -3.01
C PHE A 398 2.43 -0.64 -3.78
N THR A 399 1.95 0.43 -3.14
CA THR A 399 0.99 1.34 -3.77
C THR A 399 1.16 2.78 -3.30
N GLY A 400 0.87 3.73 -4.19
CA GLY A 400 0.73 5.14 -3.84
C GLY A 400 -0.64 5.50 -3.28
N LYS A 401 -1.67 4.73 -3.64
CA LYS A 401 -3.07 4.93 -3.23
C LYS A 401 -3.58 3.72 -2.44
N TYR A 402 -4.24 3.98 -1.31
CA TYR A 402 -4.92 2.93 -0.55
C TYR A 402 -6.26 2.60 -1.19
N GLU A 403 -6.22 1.76 -2.22
CA GLU A 403 -7.38 1.00 -2.71
C GLU A 403 -7.17 -0.44 -2.26
N LEU A 404 -8.17 -1.05 -1.62
CA LEU A 404 -8.03 -2.43 -1.15
C LEU A 404 -7.95 -3.37 -2.35
N GLU A 405 -7.07 -4.35 -2.22
CA GLU A 405 -6.94 -5.42 -3.16
C GLU A 405 -8.16 -6.37 -3.13
N ASN A 406 -8.43 -7.00 -4.26
CA ASN A 406 -9.36 -8.13 -4.35
C ASN A 406 -8.53 -9.41 -4.55
N ILE A 407 -8.67 -10.37 -3.65
CA ILE A 407 -7.94 -11.63 -3.66
C ILE A 407 -8.94 -12.75 -3.93
N THR A 408 -8.60 -13.63 -4.86
CA THR A 408 -9.36 -14.86 -5.08
C THR A 408 -8.47 -16.08 -4.89
N VAL A 409 -9.05 -17.12 -4.30
CA VAL A 409 -8.46 -18.45 -4.18
C VAL A 409 -9.42 -19.40 -4.88
N ASP A 410 -8.96 -20.04 -5.96
CA ASP A 410 -9.81 -20.85 -6.86
C ASP A 410 -11.04 -20.07 -7.37
N ASP A 411 -10.82 -18.78 -7.69
CA ASP A 411 -11.84 -17.83 -8.15
C ASP A 411 -12.96 -17.52 -7.13
N VAL A 412 -12.75 -17.89 -5.86
CA VAL A 412 -13.61 -17.53 -4.72
C VAL A 412 -13.02 -16.33 -3.97
N ASP A 413 -13.83 -15.31 -3.67
CA ASP A 413 -13.42 -14.15 -2.86
C ASP A 413 -12.83 -14.60 -1.52
N THR A 414 -11.63 -14.11 -1.22
CA THR A 414 -10.92 -14.48 0.00
C THR A 414 -10.37 -13.24 0.68
N ILE A 415 -10.78 -13.03 1.93
CA ILE A 415 -10.29 -11.92 2.75
C ILE A 415 -9.01 -12.35 3.49
N PRO A 416 -7.98 -11.49 3.58
CA PRO A 416 -6.80 -11.78 4.38
C PRO A 416 -7.13 -12.04 5.85
N VAL A 417 -6.43 -12.98 6.43
CA VAL A 417 -6.55 -13.36 7.85
C VAL A 417 -5.84 -12.35 8.75
N PHE A 418 -4.71 -11.82 8.29
CA PHE A 418 -3.97 -10.76 8.97
C PHE A 418 -3.44 -9.76 7.95
N ILE A 419 -3.44 -8.48 8.32
CA ILE A 419 -2.94 -7.39 7.48
C ILE A 419 -1.92 -6.58 8.28
N LYS A 420 -0.92 -6.08 7.57
CA LYS A 420 -0.02 -5.04 8.05
C LYS A 420 0.21 -4.02 6.94
N ASN A 421 -0.10 -2.76 7.24
CA ASN A 421 0.28 -1.63 6.40
C ASN A 421 1.56 -0.98 6.94
N MET A 422 2.42 -0.53 6.03
CA MET A 422 3.60 0.24 6.35
C MET A 422 3.66 1.47 5.45
N LYS A 423 4.14 2.57 6.01
CA LYS A 423 4.40 3.81 5.27
C LYS A 423 5.89 4.01 5.13
N HIS A 424 6.33 4.37 3.93
CA HIS A 424 7.69 4.81 3.70
C HIS A 424 7.72 6.27 3.27
N GLU A 425 8.62 7.05 3.85
CA GLU A 425 8.66 8.49 3.69
C GLU A 425 9.97 8.94 3.06
N PHE A 426 9.90 10.01 2.28
CA PHE A 426 11.04 10.73 1.74
C PHE A 426 10.80 12.22 2.01
N LEU A 427 11.66 12.85 2.83
CA LEU A 427 11.53 14.24 3.26
C LEU A 427 10.13 14.55 3.82
N SER A 428 9.71 13.78 4.83
CA SER A 428 8.40 13.86 5.48
C SER A 428 7.15 13.70 4.58
N LYS A 429 7.33 13.43 3.27
CA LYS A 429 6.25 13.10 2.34
C LYS A 429 6.08 11.60 2.19
N ASN A 430 4.84 11.16 1.95
CA ASN A 430 4.57 9.76 1.65
C ASN A 430 5.24 9.38 0.32
N PHE A 431 6.28 8.56 0.38
CA PHE A 431 6.95 8.06 -0.81
C PHE A 431 6.16 6.89 -1.39
N VAL A 432 5.87 5.87 -0.59
CA VAL A 432 5.09 4.70 -0.99
C VAL A 432 4.55 3.95 0.22
N ASN A 433 3.38 3.34 0.07
CA ASN A 433 2.80 2.44 1.06
C ASN A 433 3.10 0.98 0.70
N GLU A 434 3.39 0.18 1.71
CA GLU A 434 3.60 -1.27 1.61
C GLU A 434 2.46 -1.99 2.32
N ARG A 435 1.84 -2.97 1.64
CA ARG A 435 0.79 -3.82 2.21
C ARG A 435 1.27 -5.25 2.30
N ARG A 436 1.04 -5.89 3.45
CA ARG A 436 1.39 -7.27 3.76
C ARG A 436 0.14 -8.01 4.21
N LEU A 437 -0.19 -9.09 3.51
CA LEU A 437 -1.45 -9.79 3.63
C LEU A 437 -1.18 -11.27 3.87
N TRP A 438 -1.73 -11.83 4.94
CA TRP A 438 -1.71 -13.27 5.17
C TRP A 438 -3.00 -13.89 4.64
N VAL A 439 -2.89 -14.69 3.59
CA VAL A 439 -4.03 -15.29 2.88
C VAL A 439 -4.06 -16.78 3.12
N LYS A 440 -5.23 -17.33 3.45
CA LYS A 440 -5.45 -18.77 3.62
C LYS A 440 -5.49 -19.45 2.25
N PHE A 441 -4.83 -20.60 2.10
CA PHE A 441 -4.79 -21.34 0.84
C PHE A 441 -4.57 -22.84 1.06
N GLU A 442 -4.86 -23.63 0.03
CA GLU A 442 -4.66 -25.09 0.02
C GLU A 442 -3.65 -25.54 -1.04
N LEU A 443 -3.16 -26.77 -0.96
CA LEU A 443 -2.13 -27.31 -1.85
C LEU A 443 -2.49 -27.19 -3.33
N THR A 444 -3.75 -27.48 -3.69
CA THR A 444 -4.22 -27.45 -5.09
C THR A 444 -4.75 -26.09 -5.52
N SER A 445 -4.84 -25.13 -4.60
CA SER A 445 -5.49 -23.85 -4.88
C SER A 445 -4.63 -22.92 -5.75
N VAL A 446 -5.29 -22.03 -6.49
CA VAL A 446 -4.66 -20.97 -7.27
C VAL A 446 -5.04 -19.61 -6.69
N ILE A 447 -4.02 -18.85 -6.29
CA ILE A 447 -4.19 -17.52 -5.70
C ILE A 447 -4.02 -16.47 -6.80
N LYS A 448 -5.00 -15.57 -6.91
CA LYS A 448 -4.95 -14.38 -7.78
C LYS A 448 -5.17 -13.13 -6.93
N ILE A 449 -4.64 -12.00 -7.39
CA ILE A 449 -4.78 -10.71 -6.71
C ILE A 449 -4.94 -9.59 -7.73
N ASN A 450 -5.95 -8.75 -7.51
CA ASN A 450 -6.20 -7.53 -8.24
C ASN A 450 -5.86 -6.33 -7.33
N ILE A 451 -5.04 -5.41 -7.82
CA ILE A 451 -4.62 -4.21 -7.10
C ILE A 451 -5.04 -3.00 -7.94
N CYS A 452 -5.74 -2.04 -7.31
CA CYS A 452 -6.30 -0.88 -7.99
C CYS A 452 -7.14 -1.24 -9.23
N GLY A 453 -8.03 -2.24 -9.08
CA GLY A 453 -8.91 -2.72 -10.14
C GLY A 453 -8.23 -3.48 -11.29
N LYS A 454 -6.90 -3.73 -11.23
CA LYS A 454 -6.16 -4.42 -12.29
C LYS A 454 -5.52 -5.72 -11.78
N PRO A 455 -5.50 -6.79 -12.60
CA PRO A 455 -4.76 -8.00 -12.28
C PRO A 455 -3.28 -7.71 -12.01
N ALA A 456 -2.80 -8.16 -10.86
CA ALA A 456 -1.40 -8.01 -10.48
C ALA A 456 -0.61 -9.28 -10.78
N ILE A 457 0.66 -9.09 -11.15
CA ILE A 457 1.60 -10.18 -11.38
C ILE A 457 2.05 -10.70 -10.02
N ILE A 458 1.94 -12.01 -9.78
CA ILE A 458 2.47 -12.61 -8.56
C ILE A 458 3.90 -13.09 -8.81
N SER A 459 4.85 -12.55 -8.05
CA SER A 459 6.26 -12.91 -8.08
C SER A 459 6.59 -13.91 -6.97
N LEU A 460 6.94 -15.14 -7.36
CA LEU A 460 7.46 -16.18 -6.47
C LEU A 460 8.94 -16.42 -6.79
N ALA A 461 9.84 -16.12 -5.85
CA ALA A 461 11.30 -16.28 -6.03
C ALA A 461 11.86 -15.57 -7.28
N GLY A 462 11.30 -14.41 -7.64
CA GLY A 462 11.65 -13.64 -8.83
C GLY A 462 11.03 -14.15 -10.14
N LYS A 463 10.31 -15.28 -10.13
CA LYS A 463 9.51 -15.74 -11.27
C LYS A 463 8.14 -15.06 -11.23
N GLN A 464 7.82 -14.34 -12.30
CA GLN A 464 6.58 -13.58 -12.45
C GLN A 464 5.50 -14.42 -13.12
N GLN A 465 4.36 -14.59 -12.44
CA GLN A 465 3.21 -15.37 -12.90
C GLN A 465 2.00 -14.44 -13.08
N LYS A 466 1.43 -14.40 -14.28
CA LYS A 466 0.33 -13.49 -14.63
C LYS A 466 -1.05 -14.04 -14.30
N GLU A 467 -1.22 -15.36 -14.36
CA GLU A 467 -2.51 -16.06 -14.19
C GLU A 467 -2.77 -16.49 -12.73
N GLY A 468 -2.01 -15.94 -11.77
CA GLY A 468 -2.00 -16.39 -10.38
C GLY A 468 -0.84 -17.36 -10.07
N VAL A 469 -0.76 -17.79 -8.80
CA VAL A 469 0.25 -18.74 -8.31
C VAL A 469 -0.42 -19.92 -7.62
N SER A 470 0.04 -21.14 -7.90
CA SER A 470 -0.50 -22.34 -7.24
C SER A 470 0.07 -22.53 -5.84
N GLY A 471 -0.75 -23.09 -4.94
CA GLY A 471 -0.36 -23.47 -3.59
C GLY A 471 0.80 -24.46 -3.59
N GLU A 472 0.78 -25.43 -4.50
CA GLU A 472 1.87 -26.38 -4.73
C GLU A 472 3.19 -25.66 -5.05
N ALA A 473 3.17 -24.64 -5.93
CA ALA A 473 4.38 -23.90 -6.26
C ALA A 473 4.95 -23.14 -5.05
N ILE A 474 4.08 -22.54 -4.23
CA ILE A 474 4.45 -21.84 -2.99
C ILE A 474 5.10 -22.83 -2.02
N ILE A 475 4.42 -23.93 -1.71
CA ILE A 475 4.88 -24.95 -0.76
C ILE A 475 6.21 -25.53 -1.24
N ASN A 476 6.29 -25.95 -2.50
CA ASN A 476 7.52 -26.51 -3.09
C ASN A 476 8.68 -25.51 -3.01
N HIS A 477 8.44 -24.21 -3.24
CA HIS A 477 9.47 -23.19 -3.09
C HIS A 477 10.02 -23.13 -1.66
N PHE A 478 9.14 -22.97 -0.66
CA PHE A 478 9.56 -22.85 0.74
C PHE A 478 10.17 -24.13 1.29
N GLU A 479 9.72 -25.32 0.86
CA GLU A 479 10.34 -26.59 1.23
C GLU A 479 11.72 -26.78 0.55
N THR A 480 11.91 -26.28 -0.68
CA THR A 480 13.19 -26.39 -1.40
C THR A 480 14.28 -25.49 -0.82
N ILE A 481 13.92 -24.30 -0.32
CA ILE A 481 14.90 -23.35 0.24
C ILE A 481 15.30 -23.65 1.68
N LYS A 482 14.57 -24.54 2.36
CA LYS A 482 14.93 -24.99 3.71
C LYS A 482 16.30 -25.66 3.67
N PRO A 483 17.26 -25.22 4.49
CA PRO A 483 18.53 -25.92 4.62
C PRO A 483 18.29 -27.37 5.07
N LYS A 484 19.03 -28.31 4.47
CA LYS A 484 19.01 -29.72 4.88
C LYS A 484 20.13 -29.96 5.88
N TYR A 485 19.78 -30.46 7.05
CA TYR A 485 20.73 -30.76 8.12
C TYR A 485 20.64 -32.23 8.54
N ASP A 486 21.74 -32.77 9.06
CA ASP A 486 21.80 -34.12 9.62
C ASP A 486 21.25 -34.09 11.05
N THR A 487 19.95 -34.36 11.19
CA THR A 487 19.27 -34.21 12.47
C THR A 487 19.69 -35.27 13.49
N SER A 488 19.98 -34.81 14.72
CA SER A 488 20.26 -35.65 15.88
C SER A 488 18.98 -36.01 16.64
N LYS A 489 18.82 -37.29 16.98
CA LYS A 489 17.68 -37.77 17.80
C LYS A 489 17.63 -37.12 19.18
N LYS A 490 18.78 -36.68 19.73
CA LYS A 490 18.88 -36.04 21.05
C LYS A 490 18.07 -34.73 21.10
N TYR A 491 18.22 -33.90 20.06
CA TYR A 491 17.67 -32.54 19.99
C TYR A 491 16.41 -32.41 19.12
N LYS A 492 15.90 -33.52 18.58
CA LYS A 492 14.67 -33.52 17.80
C LYS A 492 13.52 -32.91 18.61
N ASN A 493 12.87 -31.89 18.06
CA ASN A 493 11.80 -31.10 18.67
C ASN A 493 12.20 -30.36 19.96
N ALA A 494 13.50 -30.17 20.21
CA ALA A 494 13.97 -29.42 21.36
C ALA A 494 13.76 -27.91 21.19
N TRP A 495 13.68 -27.21 22.33
CA TRP A 495 13.68 -25.75 22.39
C TRP A 495 15.03 -25.28 22.88
N ILE A 496 15.65 -24.39 22.13
CA ILE A 496 16.96 -23.82 22.42
C ILE A 496 16.74 -22.40 22.89
N LEU A 497 17.14 -22.12 24.13
CA LEU A 497 17.01 -20.82 24.77
C LEU A 497 18.38 -20.18 24.95
N MET A 498 18.47 -18.86 24.76
CA MET A 498 19.67 -18.09 25.08
C MET A 498 19.35 -16.63 25.37
N ASP A 499 20.15 -16.01 26.25
CA ASP A 499 20.15 -14.56 26.40
C ASP A 499 21.26 -13.95 25.54
N ARG A 500 22.50 -13.98 26.03
CA ARG A 500 23.71 -13.70 25.25
C ARG A 500 24.62 -14.91 25.26
N ASP A 501 25.59 -14.94 24.35
CA ASP A 501 26.63 -15.99 24.36
C ASP A 501 27.53 -15.90 25.60
N THR A 502 27.69 -14.72 26.18
CA THR A 502 28.59 -14.45 27.31
C THR A 502 27.91 -14.33 28.66
N HIS A 503 26.60 -14.09 28.73
CA HIS A 503 25.88 -13.78 29.96
C HIS A 503 24.44 -14.31 29.94
N ALA A 504 23.95 -14.73 31.10
CA ALA A 504 22.55 -15.11 31.32
C ALA A 504 21.80 -14.03 32.15
N ASP A 505 20.81 -14.42 32.94
CA ASP A 505 19.99 -13.56 33.82
C ASP A 505 19.17 -12.50 33.06
N ASP A 506 18.60 -12.89 31.93
CA ASP A 506 17.61 -12.10 31.19
C ASP A 506 16.39 -12.98 30.81
N ASN A 507 15.51 -12.51 29.92
CA ASN A 507 14.19 -13.10 29.69
C ASN A 507 14.20 -14.59 29.33
N ALA A 508 15.20 -15.08 28.60
CA ALA A 508 15.27 -16.49 28.22
C ALA A 508 15.59 -17.39 29.42
N GLU A 509 16.43 -16.94 30.37
CA GLU A 509 16.69 -17.69 31.60
C GLU A 509 15.41 -17.86 32.43
N HIS A 510 14.64 -16.79 32.63
CA HIS A 510 13.39 -16.86 33.41
C HIS A 510 12.35 -17.77 32.76
N LEU A 511 12.23 -17.67 31.44
CA LEU A 511 11.33 -18.54 30.69
C LEU A 511 11.78 -20.01 30.76
N TYR A 512 13.08 -20.29 30.66
CA TYR A 512 13.62 -21.66 30.84
C TYR A 512 13.20 -22.23 32.20
N ARG A 513 13.38 -21.46 33.28
CA ARG A 513 13.01 -21.90 34.64
C ARG A 513 11.52 -22.21 34.73
N TYR A 514 10.67 -21.31 34.23
CA TYR A 514 9.23 -21.52 34.22
C TYR A 514 8.85 -22.81 33.47
N ILE A 515 9.34 -23.01 32.24
CA ILE A 515 8.98 -24.18 31.43
C ILE A 515 9.54 -25.46 32.06
N SER A 516 10.78 -25.45 32.56
CA SER A 516 11.40 -26.64 33.18
C SER A 516 10.62 -27.17 34.38
N VAL A 517 9.90 -26.30 35.10
CA VAL A 517 9.10 -26.65 36.27
C VAL A 517 7.68 -27.04 35.88
N ASN A 518 7.03 -26.28 34.99
CA ASN A 518 5.61 -26.43 34.68
C ASN A 518 5.34 -27.39 33.51
N HIS A 519 6.31 -27.59 32.61
CA HIS A 519 6.22 -28.41 31.40
C HIS A 519 7.47 -29.30 31.22
N PRO A 520 7.71 -30.25 32.14
CA PRO A 520 8.93 -31.08 32.15
C PRO A 520 9.04 -32.05 30.97
N ASP A 521 7.96 -32.23 30.20
CA ASP A 521 7.90 -33.03 28.97
C ASP A 521 8.63 -32.36 27.79
N ILE A 522 8.84 -31.04 27.84
CA ILE A 522 9.53 -30.29 26.81
C ILE A 522 11.06 -30.43 26.98
N LYS A 523 11.74 -30.80 25.90
CA LYS A 523 13.21 -30.87 25.88
C LYS A 523 13.82 -29.48 25.75
N LEU A 524 14.30 -28.94 26.87
CA LEU A 524 14.96 -27.65 26.92
C LEU A 524 16.48 -27.77 26.90
N PHE A 525 17.12 -26.86 26.18
CA PHE A 525 18.56 -26.62 26.22
C PHE A 525 18.83 -25.11 26.31
N TYR A 526 19.86 -24.74 27.06
CA TYR A 526 20.25 -23.35 27.24
C TYR A 526 21.68 -23.13 26.74
N VAL A 527 21.88 -22.17 25.86
CA VAL A 527 23.18 -21.94 25.20
C VAL A 527 23.94 -20.85 25.93
N LEU A 528 25.19 -21.13 26.28
CA LEU A 528 26.09 -20.18 26.94
C LEU A 528 27.56 -20.58 26.67
N ARG A 529 28.51 -19.66 26.75
CA ARG A 529 29.94 -20.01 26.74
C ARG A 529 30.36 -20.57 28.11
N PRO A 530 31.19 -21.62 28.18
CA PRO A 530 31.77 -22.12 29.43
C PRO A 530 32.60 -21.09 30.19
N THR A 531 33.11 -20.06 29.51
CA THR A 531 33.84 -18.95 30.13
C THR A 531 32.93 -17.91 30.79
N SER A 532 31.61 -18.03 30.65
CA SER A 532 30.65 -17.14 31.32
C SER A 532 30.65 -17.38 32.83
N ARG A 533 30.57 -16.30 33.61
CA ARG A 533 30.39 -16.38 35.08
C ARG A 533 29.13 -17.13 35.50
N ASP A 534 28.12 -17.16 34.62
CA ASP A 534 26.82 -17.75 34.92
C ASP A 534 26.82 -19.27 34.70
N TRP A 535 27.83 -19.81 34.01
CA TRP A 535 27.90 -21.23 33.66
C TRP A 535 27.76 -22.15 34.88
N ASP A 536 28.64 -22.00 35.88
CA ASP A 536 28.65 -22.86 37.06
C ASP A 536 27.36 -22.74 37.88
N ARG A 537 26.79 -21.53 37.99
CA ARG A 537 25.50 -21.29 38.65
C ARG A 537 24.38 -22.04 37.95
N LEU A 538 24.32 -21.97 36.61
CA LEU A 538 23.28 -22.65 35.84
C LEU A 538 23.45 -24.17 35.85
N VAL A 539 24.69 -24.70 35.90
CA VAL A 539 24.95 -26.13 36.13
C VAL A 539 24.37 -26.57 37.47
N GLN A 540 24.59 -25.79 38.54
CA GLN A 540 24.02 -26.08 39.87
C GLN A 540 22.49 -26.05 39.87
N ASP A 541 21.91 -25.13 39.10
CA ASP A 541 20.48 -25.02 38.87
C ASP A 541 19.91 -26.09 37.91
N LYS A 542 20.74 -27.07 37.51
CA LYS A 542 20.38 -28.21 36.64
C LYS A 542 19.91 -27.80 35.24
N PHE A 543 20.48 -26.74 34.68
CA PHE A 543 20.25 -26.38 33.28
C PHE A 543 20.93 -27.38 32.35
N ASN A 544 20.27 -27.72 31.25
CA ASN A 544 20.86 -28.47 30.15
C ASN A 544 21.69 -27.53 29.26
N LEU A 545 22.93 -27.26 29.67
CA LEU A 545 23.78 -26.30 28.98
C LEU A 545 24.38 -26.84 27.68
N LEU A 546 24.51 -25.95 26.68
CA LEU A 546 25.22 -26.17 25.43
C LEU A 546 26.32 -25.12 25.28
N ASP A 547 27.55 -25.57 25.02
CA ASP A 547 28.68 -24.68 24.74
C ASP A 547 28.45 -23.91 23.42
N PHE A 548 28.36 -22.59 23.51
CA PHE A 548 28.10 -21.72 22.38
C PHE A 548 29.12 -21.92 21.23
N GLY A 549 28.57 -22.25 20.06
CA GLY A 549 29.34 -22.41 18.81
C GLY A 549 30.05 -23.75 18.65
N SER A 550 29.97 -24.63 19.68
CA SER A 550 30.44 -26.01 19.59
C SER A 550 29.68 -26.81 18.53
N GLU A 551 30.25 -27.94 18.10
CA GLU A 551 29.56 -28.86 17.19
C GLU A 551 28.28 -29.44 17.82
N GLU A 552 28.22 -29.56 19.15
CA GLU A 552 27.01 -29.97 19.87
C GLU A 552 25.91 -28.90 19.76
N HIS A 553 26.26 -27.63 19.96
CA HIS A 553 25.33 -26.52 19.77
C HIS A 553 24.83 -26.43 18.32
N LYS A 554 25.72 -26.58 17.34
CA LYS A 554 25.33 -26.62 15.92
C LYS A 554 24.38 -27.78 15.65
N SER A 555 24.68 -28.99 16.10
CA SER A 555 23.81 -30.16 15.95
C SER A 555 22.43 -29.97 16.62
N ALA A 556 22.40 -29.26 17.75
CA ALA A 556 21.15 -28.89 18.41
C ALA A 556 20.34 -27.92 17.55
N LEU A 557 20.96 -26.84 17.06
CA LEU A 557 20.32 -25.87 16.15
C LEU A 557 19.84 -26.55 14.86
N GLU A 558 20.58 -27.51 14.32
CA GLU A 558 20.21 -28.29 13.15
C GLU A 558 18.92 -29.11 13.32
N SER A 559 18.56 -29.45 14.57
CA SER A 559 17.52 -30.43 14.90
C SER A 559 16.34 -29.87 15.70
N CYS A 560 16.49 -28.68 16.30
CA CYS A 560 15.49 -28.07 17.16
C CYS A 560 14.25 -27.61 16.38
N SER A 561 13.11 -27.53 17.08
CA SER A 561 11.88 -26.94 16.55
C SER A 561 11.79 -25.44 16.86
N LYS A 562 12.40 -24.98 17.96
CA LYS A 562 12.29 -23.59 18.43
C LYS A 562 13.66 -23.02 18.84
N VAL A 563 13.92 -21.79 18.40
CA VAL A 563 15.03 -20.94 18.86
C VAL A 563 14.40 -19.74 19.58
N ILE A 564 14.68 -19.59 20.86
CA ILE A 564 14.07 -18.57 21.72
C ILE A 564 15.20 -17.73 22.29
N SER A 565 15.12 -16.41 22.11
CA SER A 565 16.21 -15.54 22.53
C SER A 565 15.76 -14.15 22.94
N SER A 566 16.42 -13.60 23.95
CA SER A 566 16.28 -12.18 24.35
C SER A 566 16.94 -11.23 23.33
N HIS A 567 17.76 -11.77 22.44
CA HIS A 567 18.52 -11.05 21.41
C HIS A 567 18.20 -11.56 20.00
N ALA A 568 18.31 -10.69 19.00
CA ALA A 568 18.12 -11.02 17.58
C ALA A 568 19.40 -10.79 16.75
N ASP A 569 20.57 -10.83 17.40
CA ASP A 569 21.87 -10.64 16.76
C ASP A 569 22.22 -11.77 15.77
N TYR A 570 23.20 -11.52 14.90
CA TYR A 570 23.60 -12.47 13.85
C TYR A 570 23.95 -13.87 14.39
N CYS A 571 24.58 -13.92 15.58
CA CYS A 571 24.92 -15.16 16.27
C CYS A 571 23.69 -15.99 16.67
N VAL A 572 22.50 -15.37 16.78
CA VAL A 572 21.23 -16.04 17.09
C VAL A 572 20.51 -16.45 15.81
N THR A 573 20.44 -15.56 14.82
CA THR A 573 19.57 -15.76 13.66
C THR A 573 20.26 -16.48 12.50
N ASN A 574 21.60 -16.50 12.45
CA ASN A 574 22.35 -16.92 11.26
C ASN A 574 23.64 -17.70 11.54
N LEU A 575 23.79 -18.32 12.71
CA LEU A 575 25.02 -19.04 13.09
C LEU A 575 25.41 -20.17 12.11
N LEU A 576 24.42 -20.91 11.59
CA LEU A 576 24.62 -21.97 10.58
C LEU A 576 24.61 -21.43 9.14
N GLY A 577 24.49 -20.11 8.95
CA GLY A 577 24.39 -19.44 7.66
C GLY A 577 22.99 -18.87 7.35
N PRO A 578 22.77 -18.40 6.10
CA PRO A 578 21.49 -17.84 5.67
C PRO A 578 20.35 -18.86 5.76
N LYS A 579 19.15 -18.42 6.10
CA LYS A 579 17.93 -19.24 6.23
C LYS A 579 18.00 -20.31 7.32
N MET A 580 18.90 -20.19 8.30
CA MET A 580 18.99 -21.12 9.42
C MET A 580 17.65 -21.29 10.16
N LEU A 581 16.85 -20.23 10.26
CA LEU A 581 15.55 -20.27 10.93
C LEU A 581 14.42 -20.86 10.06
N SER A 582 14.67 -21.19 8.79
CA SER A 582 13.63 -21.76 7.93
C SER A 582 13.25 -23.17 8.39
N GLY A 583 11.96 -23.38 8.68
CA GLY A 583 11.43 -24.66 9.16
C GLY A 583 11.47 -24.84 10.69
N ARG A 584 11.80 -23.79 11.44
CA ARG A 584 11.78 -23.73 12.91
C ARG A 584 11.24 -22.37 13.35
N HIS A 585 10.65 -22.30 14.53
CA HIS A 585 10.12 -21.04 15.04
C HIS A 585 11.21 -20.22 15.75
N PHE A 586 11.37 -18.96 15.37
CA PHE A 586 12.17 -18.00 16.12
C PHE A 586 11.29 -17.10 16.97
N ILE A 587 11.59 -17.07 18.27
CA ILE A 587 10.87 -16.29 19.27
C ILE A 587 11.82 -15.24 19.86
N PHE A 588 11.48 -13.98 19.64
CA PHE A 588 12.23 -12.84 20.13
C PHE A 588 11.57 -12.31 21.41
N LEU A 589 12.24 -12.55 22.54
CA LEU A 589 11.77 -12.16 23.88
C LEU A 589 12.11 -10.71 24.24
N GLN A 590 13.05 -10.10 23.50
CA GLN A 590 13.65 -8.81 23.78
C GLN A 590 14.52 -8.76 25.05
N HIS A 591 15.50 -7.86 25.06
CA HIS A 591 16.33 -7.58 26.25
C HIS A 591 15.72 -6.48 27.13
N GLY A 592 14.72 -5.75 26.63
CA GLY A 592 14.08 -4.65 27.33
C GLY A 592 13.01 -4.03 26.45
N VAL A 593 12.22 -3.12 27.03
CA VAL A 593 11.12 -2.45 26.31
C VAL A 593 11.67 -1.57 25.19
N ILE A 594 11.18 -1.79 23.97
CA ILE A 594 11.47 -0.94 22.80
C ILE A 594 10.61 0.30 22.88
N LYS A 595 11.23 1.42 23.28
CA LYS A 595 10.61 2.75 23.33
C LYS A 595 10.98 3.66 22.14
N ASP A 596 12.11 3.34 21.51
CA ASP A 596 12.68 4.04 20.35
C ASP A 596 12.57 3.17 19.10
N ASP A 597 12.66 3.77 17.91
CA ASP A 597 12.47 3.03 16.66
C ASP A 597 13.71 2.19 16.29
N LEU A 598 13.53 0.87 16.27
CA LEU A 598 14.49 -0.16 15.89
C LEU A 598 14.09 -0.90 14.60
N SER A 599 13.07 -0.41 13.88
CA SER A 599 12.55 -1.03 12.65
C SER A 599 13.65 -1.24 11.61
N GLY A 600 14.58 -0.29 11.48
CA GLY A 600 15.74 -0.40 10.58
C GLY A 600 16.59 -1.65 10.82
N TRP A 601 16.71 -2.13 12.06
CA TRP A 601 17.45 -3.36 12.40
C TRP A 601 16.55 -4.61 12.38
N LEU A 602 15.36 -4.52 12.97
CA LEU A 602 14.47 -5.66 13.14
C LEU A 602 13.81 -6.11 11.82
N ASN A 603 13.50 -5.18 10.91
CA ASN A 603 12.95 -5.53 9.60
C ASN A 603 13.92 -6.34 8.73
N GLN A 604 15.23 -6.22 8.98
CA GLN A 604 16.28 -6.94 8.25
C GLN A 604 16.42 -8.39 8.70
N LYS A 605 15.79 -8.79 9.82
CA LYS A 605 15.83 -10.17 10.32
C LYS A 605 15.01 -11.08 9.42
N GLU A 606 15.58 -12.23 9.08
CA GLU A 606 15.02 -13.17 8.10
C GLU A 606 13.64 -13.67 8.54
N ASN A 607 13.49 -14.15 9.78
CA ASN A 607 12.22 -14.61 10.35
C ASN A 607 12.13 -14.25 11.84
N ILE A 608 11.00 -13.69 12.27
CA ILE A 608 10.57 -13.60 13.68
C ILE A 608 9.11 -14.08 13.69
N ASP A 609 8.87 -15.25 14.26
CA ASP A 609 7.53 -15.88 14.27
C ASP A 609 6.71 -15.43 15.48
N CYS A 610 7.38 -15.09 16.58
CA CYS A 610 6.77 -14.52 17.77
C CYS A 610 7.66 -13.40 18.34
N PHE A 611 7.11 -12.20 18.43
CA PHE A 611 7.75 -10.99 18.94
C PHE A 611 7.02 -10.58 20.22
N ILE A 612 7.64 -10.85 21.36
CA ILE A 612 7.08 -10.53 22.68
C ILE A 612 7.23 -9.04 22.96
N THR A 613 6.17 -8.36 23.41
CA THR A 613 6.19 -6.99 23.92
C THR A 613 5.66 -6.92 25.35
N ALA A 614 6.06 -5.87 26.06
CA ALA A 614 5.77 -5.70 27.48
C ALA A 614 4.68 -4.66 27.77
N THR A 615 4.64 -3.59 26.99
CA THR A 615 3.76 -2.44 27.24
C THR A 615 2.76 -2.24 26.12
N LYS A 616 1.61 -1.66 26.43
CA LYS A 616 0.58 -1.38 25.42
C LYS A 616 1.07 -0.36 24.36
N PRO A 617 1.73 0.76 24.74
CA PRO A 617 2.32 1.68 23.77
C PRO A 617 3.38 1.04 22.86
N GLU A 618 4.26 0.18 23.40
CA GLU A 618 5.25 -0.56 22.62
C GLU A 618 4.57 -1.47 21.59
N PHE A 619 3.61 -2.28 22.04
CA PHE A 619 2.83 -3.15 21.15
C PHE A 619 2.17 -2.37 20.02
N ASP A 620 1.48 -1.28 20.34
CA ASP A 620 0.79 -0.44 19.35
C ASP A 620 1.77 0.22 18.39
N SER A 621 2.94 0.65 18.85
CA SER A 621 3.97 1.26 18.01
C SER A 621 4.52 0.30 16.95
N ILE A 622 4.49 -1.01 17.21
CA ILE A 622 4.98 -2.04 16.29
C ILE A 622 3.85 -2.53 15.38
N ILE A 623 2.64 -2.77 15.90
CA ILE A 623 1.55 -3.35 15.08
C ILE A 623 0.78 -2.32 14.25
N SER A 624 0.79 -1.04 14.62
CA SER A 624 0.02 0.00 13.93
C SER A 624 0.39 0.16 12.46
N ASP A 625 -0.61 0.42 11.62
CA ASP A 625 -0.48 0.60 10.16
C ASP A 625 0.39 1.79 9.72
N LYS A 626 0.70 2.69 10.64
CA LYS A 626 1.58 3.84 10.41
C LYS A 626 3.02 3.60 10.87
N SER A 627 3.31 2.42 11.43
CA SER A 627 4.66 2.11 11.90
C SER A 627 5.60 1.78 10.73
N GLN A 628 6.90 1.97 10.95
CA GLN A 628 7.94 1.46 10.05
C GLN A 628 8.24 -0.03 10.24
N TYR A 629 7.62 -0.72 11.21
CA TYR A 629 7.83 -2.16 11.44
C TYR A 629 7.04 -3.01 10.46
N LYS A 630 7.61 -4.15 10.02
CA LYS A 630 6.93 -5.11 9.14
C LYS A 630 6.03 -6.12 9.86
N PHE A 631 5.98 -6.07 11.19
CA PHE A 631 5.30 -7.05 12.04
C PHE A 631 3.87 -6.58 12.38
N GLY A 632 2.91 -7.50 12.34
CA GLY A 632 1.50 -7.24 12.65
C GLY A 632 0.98 -8.06 13.83
N LYS A 633 -0.35 -8.09 14.00
CA LYS A 633 -1.02 -8.87 15.07
C LYS A 633 -0.71 -10.38 15.02
N LYS A 634 -0.25 -10.91 13.86
CA LYS A 634 0.13 -12.32 13.71
C LYS A 634 1.42 -12.65 14.47
N GLU A 635 2.43 -11.79 14.37
CA GLU A 635 3.75 -12.05 14.95
C GLU A 635 3.92 -11.43 16.34
N VAL A 636 3.30 -10.29 16.63
CA VAL A 636 3.56 -9.52 17.85
C VAL A 636 2.57 -9.89 18.97
N VAL A 637 3.07 -10.06 20.19
CA VAL A 637 2.29 -10.52 21.35
C VAL A 637 2.53 -9.62 22.56
N LEU A 638 1.46 -9.01 23.08
CA LEU A 638 1.48 -8.25 24.34
C LEU A 638 1.35 -9.20 25.55
N SER A 639 2.48 -9.73 26.03
CA SER A 639 2.51 -10.65 27.18
C SER A 639 3.12 -10.05 28.45
N GLY A 640 4.03 -9.08 28.32
CA GLY A 640 5.00 -8.80 29.38
C GLY A 640 6.31 -9.57 29.17
N LEU A 641 7.41 -9.07 29.74
CA LEU A 641 8.71 -9.74 29.69
C LEU A 641 8.80 -10.83 30.77
N PRO A 642 9.31 -12.04 30.48
CA PRO A 642 9.49 -13.11 31.46
C PRO A 642 10.17 -12.68 32.77
N ARG A 643 11.23 -11.84 32.71
CA ARG A 643 11.96 -11.38 33.91
C ARG A 643 11.12 -10.53 34.86
N HIS A 644 10.06 -9.89 34.36
CA HIS A 644 9.17 -9.08 35.19
C HIS A 644 8.46 -9.91 36.27
N ASP A 645 8.29 -11.23 36.09
CA ASP A 645 7.71 -12.11 37.11
C ASP A 645 8.56 -12.13 38.39
N LYS A 646 9.89 -12.12 38.25
CA LYS A 646 10.82 -12.04 39.39
C LYS A 646 10.82 -10.64 40.00
N LEU A 647 10.82 -9.59 39.17
CA LEU A 647 10.80 -8.20 39.66
C LEU A 647 9.54 -7.90 40.47
N LEU A 648 8.36 -8.34 40.01
CA LEU A 648 7.09 -8.13 40.71
C LEU A 648 7.02 -8.85 42.06
N LYS A 649 7.59 -10.06 42.17
CA LYS A 649 7.68 -10.80 43.46
C LYS A 649 8.54 -10.06 44.49
N SER A 650 9.45 -9.20 44.05
CA SER A 650 10.37 -8.49 44.93
C SER A 650 9.79 -7.21 45.57
N ILE A 651 8.59 -6.78 45.15
CA ILE A 651 7.90 -5.58 45.65
C ILE A 651 7.66 -5.66 47.17
N GLU A 652 7.42 -6.87 47.70
CA GLU A 652 7.09 -7.10 49.11
C GLU A 652 8.26 -6.84 50.09
N ASN A 653 9.50 -6.70 49.59
CA ASN A 653 10.72 -6.56 50.41
C ASN A 653 11.40 -5.17 50.36
N ASN A 654 10.73 -4.12 49.88
CA ASN A 654 11.36 -2.83 49.56
C ASN A 654 11.47 -1.85 50.75
N SER A 655 12.50 -1.99 51.58
CA SER A 655 12.94 -0.96 52.56
C SER A 655 14.36 -0.41 52.30
N ASN A 656 14.97 -0.75 51.17
CA ASN A 656 16.35 -0.39 50.86
C ASN A 656 16.49 1.07 50.38
N LYS A 657 17.35 1.85 51.03
CA LYS A 657 17.64 3.25 50.68
C LYS A 657 18.82 3.36 49.73
N LYS A 658 18.62 3.02 48.47
CA LYS A 658 19.66 2.99 47.44
C LYS A 658 19.26 3.77 46.18
N ILE A 659 20.16 4.60 45.68
CA ILE A 659 20.03 5.33 44.43
C ILE A 659 20.92 4.64 43.39
N LEU A 660 20.32 4.18 42.30
CA LEU A 660 21.04 3.58 41.19
C LEU A 660 21.22 4.61 40.09
N ILE A 661 22.46 5.01 39.81
CA ILE A 661 22.84 5.85 38.68
C ILE A 661 23.31 4.94 37.54
N MET A 662 22.56 4.90 36.45
CA MET A 662 22.75 3.96 35.34
C MET A 662 22.52 4.61 33.98
N PRO A 663 23.48 5.39 33.46
CA PRO A 663 23.38 6.01 32.14
C PRO A 663 23.58 5.04 30.99
N THR A 664 22.98 5.36 29.84
CA THR A 664 23.26 4.71 28.55
C THR A 664 24.53 5.26 27.89
N TRP A 665 24.83 4.79 26.68
CA TRP A 665 26.03 5.14 25.89
C TRP A 665 25.70 5.96 24.63
N ARG A 666 26.71 6.54 23.95
CA ARG A 666 26.55 7.16 22.61
C ARG A 666 27.45 6.46 21.60
N SER A 667 26.97 6.23 20.39
CA SER A 667 27.77 5.54 19.36
C SER A 667 28.91 6.42 18.83
N SER A 668 28.75 7.74 18.90
CA SER A 668 29.74 8.74 18.47
C SER A 668 30.94 8.87 19.40
N ILE A 669 30.82 8.45 20.67
CA ILE A 669 31.87 8.69 21.69
C ILE A 669 32.68 7.45 22.05
N VAL A 670 32.23 6.26 21.65
CA VAL A 670 32.95 4.99 21.89
C VAL A 670 33.64 4.53 20.60
N GLY A 671 34.78 3.86 20.71
CA GLY A 671 35.52 3.43 19.52
C GLY A 671 34.79 2.37 18.68
N ALA A 672 35.32 2.16 17.47
CA ALA A 672 34.76 1.24 16.50
C ALA A 672 34.80 -0.22 17.01
N PRO A 673 33.78 -1.04 16.68
CA PRO A 673 33.75 -2.45 17.05
C PRO A 673 34.91 -3.23 16.42
N ASN A 674 35.49 -4.13 17.20
CA ASN A 674 36.54 -5.04 16.76
C ASN A 674 35.95 -6.08 15.78
N LYS A 675 36.74 -6.53 14.81
CA LYS A 675 36.26 -7.42 13.72
C LYS A 675 35.79 -8.80 14.19
N GLU A 676 35.99 -9.16 15.47
CA GLU A 676 35.78 -10.50 16.02
C GLU A 676 34.84 -10.54 17.26
N GLY A 677 33.99 -9.53 17.49
CA GLY A 677 33.03 -9.60 18.60
C GLY A 677 32.29 -8.29 18.93
N SER A 678 31.74 -8.22 20.14
CA SER A 678 31.04 -7.05 20.70
C SER A 678 31.98 -6.02 21.35
N GLU A 679 33.27 -6.33 21.48
CA GLU A 679 34.29 -5.43 22.03
C GLU A 679 34.62 -4.26 21.09
N ARG A 680 34.96 -3.10 21.66
CA ARG A 680 35.23 -1.85 20.94
C ARG A 680 36.62 -1.33 21.26
N ASN A 681 37.25 -0.66 20.30
CA ASN A 681 38.48 0.12 20.55
C ASN A 681 38.19 1.25 21.56
N ILE A 682 39.21 1.64 22.32
CA ILE A 682 39.11 2.79 23.24
C ILE A 682 39.22 4.08 22.42
N ASN A 683 38.30 5.02 22.65
CA ASN A 683 38.37 6.36 22.09
C ASN A 683 39.14 7.27 23.05
N SER A 684 40.33 7.74 22.63
CA SER A 684 41.17 8.63 23.45
C SER A 684 40.55 10.00 23.73
N LEU A 685 39.50 10.41 23.00
CA LEU A 685 38.79 11.68 23.20
C LEU A 685 37.49 11.52 24.01
N PHE A 686 37.26 10.37 24.64
CA PHE A 686 36.04 10.10 25.39
C PHE A 686 35.79 11.12 26.52
N ILE A 687 36.79 11.38 27.36
CA ILE A 687 36.66 12.31 28.51
C ILE A 687 36.35 13.76 28.10
N GLU A 688 36.70 14.15 26.87
CA GLU A 688 36.39 15.47 26.33
C GLU A 688 34.93 15.61 25.87
N SER A 689 34.20 14.51 25.76
CA SER A 689 32.82 14.48 25.29
C SER A 689 31.86 15.19 26.25
N CYS A 690 30.78 15.75 25.69
CA CYS A 690 29.69 16.33 26.47
C CYS A 690 29.13 15.32 27.49
N TYR A 691 28.99 14.06 27.08
CA TYR A 691 28.55 12.96 27.94
C TYR A 691 29.43 12.78 29.18
N ALA A 692 30.74 12.61 28.98
CA ALA A 692 31.66 12.34 30.07
C ALA A 692 31.71 13.52 31.05
N LYS A 693 31.75 14.75 30.54
CA LYS A 693 31.77 15.98 31.37
C LYS A 693 30.58 16.10 32.31
N HIS A 694 29.35 15.86 31.83
CA HIS A 694 28.14 16.00 32.65
C HIS A 694 28.03 14.89 33.72
N TRP A 695 28.29 13.63 33.35
CA TRP A 695 28.27 12.54 34.32
C TRP A 695 29.41 12.66 35.34
N TYR A 696 30.61 13.07 34.91
CA TYR A 696 31.72 13.35 35.80
C TYR A 696 31.35 14.44 36.82
N SER A 697 30.81 15.58 36.35
CA SER A 697 30.40 16.69 37.21
C SER A 697 29.34 16.27 38.24
N LEU A 698 28.31 15.53 37.81
CA LEU A 698 27.27 15.04 38.71
C LEU A 698 27.81 14.10 39.80
N LEU A 699 28.66 13.14 39.42
CA LEU A 699 29.23 12.16 40.35
C LEU A 699 30.17 12.79 41.38
N HIS A 700 30.84 13.90 41.03
CA HIS A 700 31.74 14.65 41.92
C HIS A 700 31.05 15.77 42.70
N SER A 701 29.76 15.97 42.50
CA SER A 701 29.05 17.09 43.13
C SER A 701 29.02 16.95 44.66
N PRO A 702 29.49 17.97 45.41
CA PRO A 702 29.34 18.00 46.86
C PRO A 702 27.87 17.98 47.30
N GLU A 703 26.98 18.50 46.45
CA GLU A 703 25.54 18.57 46.72
C GLU A 703 24.89 17.18 46.68
N LEU A 704 25.32 16.30 45.76
CA LEU A 704 24.90 14.90 45.72
C LEU A 704 25.22 14.21 47.06
N HIS A 705 26.46 14.34 47.53
CA HIS A 705 26.90 13.75 48.79
C HIS A 705 26.10 14.30 49.98
N ARG A 706 25.88 15.63 50.03
CA ARG A 706 25.10 16.30 51.08
C ARG A 706 23.66 15.79 51.15
N ILE A 707 22.97 15.68 50.02
CA ILE A 707 21.57 15.21 49.93
C ILE A 707 21.48 13.73 50.32
N CYS A 708 22.39 12.88 49.84
CA CYS A 708 22.43 11.46 50.18
C CYS A 708 22.64 11.22 51.69
N LEU A 709 23.56 11.97 52.32
CA LEU A 709 23.77 11.92 53.77
C LEU A 709 22.54 12.39 54.55
N LYS A 710 21.89 13.48 54.11
CA LYS A 710 20.68 14.04 54.75
C LYS A 710 19.56 13.02 54.88
N TYR A 711 19.34 12.18 53.87
CA TYR A 711 18.24 11.20 53.85
C TYR A 711 18.67 9.75 54.11
N ASN A 712 19.98 9.52 54.33
CA ASN A 712 20.63 8.22 54.53
C ASN A 712 20.45 7.27 53.33
N TYR A 713 20.82 7.72 52.14
CA TYR A 713 20.82 6.92 50.91
C TYR A 713 22.23 6.59 50.45
N GLU A 714 22.42 5.36 50.00
CA GLU A 714 23.64 4.90 49.34
C GLU A 714 23.54 5.10 47.82
N VAL A 715 24.63 5.56 47.19
CA VAL A 715 24.68 5.76 45.73
C VAL A 715 25.45 4.62 45.08
N ILE A 716 24.85 4.02 44.06
CA ILE A 716 25.45 2.97 43.24
C ILE A 716 25.57 3.50 41.82
N PHE A 717 26.77 3.45 41.25
CA PHE A 717 27.02 3.78 39.85
C PHE A 717 27.27 2.51 39.04
N SER A 718 26.46 2.29 38.01
CA SER A 718 26.54 1.12 37.13
C SER A 718 26.26 1.55 35.68
N PRO A 719 27.22 2.14 34.96
CA PRO A 719 27.00 2.59 33.59
C PRO A 719 26.81 1.41 32.62
N HIS A 720 26.34 1.72 31.41
CA HIS A 720 26.19 0.72 30.35
C HIS A 720 27.52 -0.01 30.02
N VAL A 721 27.46 -1.28 29.61
CA VAL A 721 28.64 -2.14 29.34
C VAL A 721 29.65 -1.53 28.36
N ASN A 722 29.19 -0.73 27.40
CA ASN A 722 30.05 -0.03 26.44
C ASN A 722 30.83 1.16 27.04
N ILE A 723 30.47 1.60 28.25
CA ILE A 723 31.12 2.67 29.01
C ILE A 723 32.03 2.08 30.09
N THR A 724 31.82 0.82 30.50
CA THR A 724 32.65 0.11 31.48
C THR A 724 34.17 0.20 31.20
N PRO A 725 34.67 0.12 29.96
CA PRO A 725 36.10 0.29 29.67
C PRO A 725 36.68 1.67 30.01
N TYR A 726 35.83 2.68 30.22
CA TYR A 726 36.21 4.07 30.52
C TYR A 726 36.01 4.41 32.00
N LEU A 727 35.64 3.45 32.86
CA LEU A 727 35.34 3.70 34.28
C LEU A 727 36.53 4.34 35.03
N ASP A 728 37.75 3.94 34.71
CA ASP A 728 38.96 4.47 35.35
C ASP A 728 39.17 5.96 35.04
N GLU A 729 38.65 6.46 33.90
CA GLU A 729 38.72 7.88 33.52
C GLU A 729 37.74 8.75 34.34
N PHE A 730 36.77 8.16 35.02
CA PHE A 730 35.80 8.89 35.82
C PHE A 730 36.26 9.21 37.24
N GLU A 731 37.37 8.65 37.76
CA GLU A 731 37.88 8.94 39.13
C GLU A 731 36.80 8.91 40.24
N ILE A 732 35.92 7.89 40.22
CA ILE A 732 34.70 7.85 41.06
C ILE A 732 34.97 8.06 42.57
N PRO A 733 34.27 9.00 43.24
CA PRO A 733 34.43 9.25 44.68
C PRO A 733 34.07 8.07 45.58
N GLU A 734 34.75 7.94 46.74
CA GLU A 734 34.59 6.81 47.67
C GLU A 734 33.17 6.60 48.23
N PHE A 735 32.35 7.67 48.29
CA PHE A 735 30.97 7.56 48.78
C PHE A 735 30.01 6.92 47.76
N ILE A 736 30.46 6.76 46.51
CA ILE A 736 29.71 6.10 45.42
C ILE A 736 30.26 4.70 45.21
N LYS A 737 29.40 3.69 45.29
CA LYS A 737 29.80 2.32 45.00
C LYS A 737 29.69 2.04 43.51
N VAL A 738 30.81 1.64 42.89
CA VAL A 738 30.80 1.14 41.51
C VAL A 738 30.43 -0.34 41.55
N GLU A 739 29.24 -0.64 41.07
CA GLU A 739 28.76 -2.01 40.89
C GLU A 739 28.67 -2.28 39.39
N SER A 740 29.15 -3.44 38.95
CA SER A 740 28.97 -3.87 37.57
C SER A 740 27.85 -4.90 37.47
N GLN A 741 27.18 -4.91 36.32
CA GLN A 741 26.22 -5.96 35.96
C GLN A 741 26.86 -7.36 36.12
N GLU A 742 28.17 -7.46 35.87
CA GLU A 742 29.02 -8.65 35.98
C GLU A 742 29.32 -9.13 37.41
N LYS A 743 29.09 -8.32 38.45
CA LYS A 743 29.33 -8.74 39.85
C LYS A 743 28.06 -9.17 40.58
N LYS A 744 26.94 -8.47 40.39
CA LYS A 744 25.75 -8.63 41.26
C LYS A 744 24.47 -9.06 40.54
N GLY A 745 24.46 -9.04 39.20
CA GLY A 745 23.26 -9.32 38.38
C GLY A 745 22.36 -8.08 38.28
N ILE A 746 21.91 -7.75 37.06
CA ILE A 746 21.23 -6.47 36.77
C ILE A 746 19.88 -6.35 37.48
N GLN A 747 19.13 -7.44 37.59
CA GLN A 747 17.82 -7.44 38.25
C GLN A 747 17.94 -7.22 39.76
N ASN A 748 19.02 -7.69 40.39
CA ASN A 748 19.26 -7.43 41.81
C ASN A 748 19.51 -5.94 42.06
N LEU A 749 20.19 -5.24 41.14
CA LEU A 749 20.35 -3.79 41.22
C LEU A 749 18.99 -3.08 41.17
N PHE A 750 18.08 -3.52 40.29
CA PHE A 750 16.72 -2.95 40.21
C PHE A 750 15.87 -3.25 41.45
N THR A 751 15.96 -4.45 42.00
CA THR A 751 15.25 -4.83 43.22
C THR A 751 15.79 -4.10 44.45
N GLU A 752 17.11 -3.93 44.57
CA GLU A 752 17.72 -3.26 45.72
C GLU A 752 17.58 -1.74 45.71
N ALA A 753 17.51 -1.12 44.52
CA ALA A 753 17.36 0.33 44.37
C ALA A 753 15.93 0.80 44.66
N SER A 754 15.79 1.98 45.27
CA SER A 754 14.51 2.67 45.46
C SER A 754 14.29 3.80 44.44
N LEU A 755 15.38 4.34 43.88
CA LEU A 755 15.37 5.40 42.88
C LEU A 755 16.36 5.06 41.76
N LEU A 756 15.95 5.25 40.51
CA LEU A 756 16.84 5.21 39.35
C LEU A 756 17.16 6.63 38.89
N VAL A 757 18.41 6.88 38.54
CA VAL A 757 18.86 8.04 37.78
C VAL A 757 19.45 7.52 36.47
N THR A 758 18.88 7.93 35.35
CA THR A 758 19.31 7.51 34.01
C THR A 758 19.12 8.66 33.02
N ASP A 759 19.56 8.51 31.78
CA ASP A 759 19.30 9.43 30.68
C ASP A 759 18.19 8.91 29.74
N TYR A 760 18.52 8.02 28.81
CA TYR A 760 17.64 7.50 27.74
C TYR A 760 17.53 5.97 27.78
N SER A 761 17.87 5.34 28.90
CA SER A 761 17.89 3.88 29.03
C SER A 761 16.50 3.28 29.20
N SER A 762 16.23 2.13 28.57
CA SER A 762 14.97 1.39 28.75
C SER A 762 14.86 0.68 30.11
N VAL A 763 15.94 0.62 30.90
CA VAL A 763 15.91 0.06 32.26
C VAL A 763 14.95 0.80 33.20
N ALA A 764 14.54 2.02 32.85
CA ALA A 764 13.47 2.73 33.56
C ALA A 764 12.16 1.95 33.59
N PHE A 765 11.87 1.11 32.58
CA PHE A 765 10.69 0.24 32.56
C PHE A 765 10.78 -0.89 33.60
N ASP A 766 11.97 -1.44 33.83
CA ASP A 766 12.19 -2.46 34.88
C ASP A 766 12.04 -1.88 36.30
N MET A 767 12.31 -0.59 36.48
CA MET A 767 12.02 0.13 37.72
C MET A 767 10.53 0.46 37.85
N ALA A 768 9.92 0.93 36.76
CA ALA A 768 8.51 1.29 36.70
C ALA A 768 7.59 0.09 36.95
N VAL A 769 7.90 -1.10 36.42
CA VAL A 769 7.08 -2.31 36.65
C VAL A 769 7.02 -2.69 38.14
N GLN A 770 8.00 -2.23 38.95
CA GLN A 770 8.04 -2.38 40.40
C GLN A 770 7.43 -1.21 41.18
N SER A 771 6.80 -0.23 40.51
CA SER A 771 6.33 1.03 41.10
C SER A 771 7.44 1.87 41.75
N LYS A 772 8.62 1.95 41.12
CA LYS A 772 9.76 2.76 41.61
C LYS A 772 9.98 4.00 40.73
N SER A 773 10.45 5.08 41.36
CA SER A 773 10.66 6.38 40.68
C SER A 773 11.94 6.41 39.85
N THR A 774 11.96 7.27 38.83
CA THR A 774 13.12 7.55 37.98
C THR A 774 13.37 9.06 37.88
N ILE A 775 14.62 9.51 37.82
CA ILE A 775 15.00 10.85 37.33
C ILE A 775 15.70 10.66 35.98
N TYR A 776 15.25 11.38 34.96
CA TYR A 776 15.90 11.42 33.66
C TYR A 776 16.82 12.65 33.56
N TYR A 777 18.13 12.44 33.54
CA TYR A 777 19.14 13.49 33.35
C TYR A 777 19.57 13.54 31.87
N GLN A 778 19.00 14.50 31.13
CA GLN A 778 18.98 14.56 29.67
C GLN A 778 19.64 15.85 29.14
N PHE A 779 20.91 16.06 29.50
CA PHE A 779 21.68 17.26 29.13
C PHE A 779 21.92 17.41 27.61
N ASP A 780 21.76 16.35 26.82
CA ASP A 780 21.98 16.31 25.38
C ASP A 780 20.69 16.06 24.55
N GLU A 781 19.52 16.43 25.09
CA GLU A 781 18.19 16.15 24.48
C GLU A 781 18.01 16.66 23.06
N ASP A 782 18.64 17.78 22.70
CA ASP A 782 18.57 18.34 21.35
C ASP A 782 19.37 17.54 20.31
N THR A 783 20.39 16.79 20.74
CA THR A 783 21.39 16.21 19.82
C THR A 783 21.34 14.67 19.74
N ILE A 784 20.84 13.98 20.76
CA ILE A 784 20.92 12.51 20.86
C ILE A 784 20.24 11.77 19.68
N PHE A 785 19.12 12.31 19.18
CA PHE A 785 18.36 11.72 18.06
C PHE A 785 18.82 12.20 16.67
N GLN A 786 19.84 13.06 16.60
CA GLN A 786 20.41 13.58 15.35
C GLN A 786 21.52 12.67 14.79
N GLY A 787 21.46 11.35 15.07
CA GLY A 787 22.42 10.36 14.57
C GLY A 787 23.59 10.03 15.52
N ALA A 788 23.61 10.56 16.74
CA ALA A 788 24.62 10.27 17.76
C ALA A 788 24.48 8.90 18.44
N HIS A 789 23.39 8.17 18.16
CA HIS A 789 23.09 6.87 18.74
C HIS A 789 22.56 5.86 17.70
N THR A 790 22.43 4.58 18.07
CA THR A 790 22.06 3.48 17.17
C THR A 790 20.56 3.41 16.83
N TYR A 791 19.70 4.13 17.54
CA TYR A 791 18.25 4.15 17.33
C TYR A 791 17.75 5.57 17.05
N THR A 792 16.62 5.68 16.37
CA THR A 792 15.92 6.95 16.10
C THR A 792 14.76 7.13 17.08
N LYS A 793 14.31 8.38 17.26
CA LYS A 793 13.21 8.71 18.18
C LYS A 793 11.97 7.89 17.88
N GLY A 794 11.45 7.17 18.88
CA GLY A 794 10.22 6.37 18.77
C GLY A 794 8.99 7.11 19.30
N TYR A 795 8.03 6.34 19.81
CA TYR A 795 6.77 6.88 20.34
C TYR A 795 6.92 7.53 21.72
N TYR A 796 7.97 7.20 22.47
CA TYR A 796 8.07 7.53 23.89
C TYR A 796 8.57 8.96 24.11
N ASN A 797 7.72 9.79 24.71
CA ASN A 797 8.08 11.13 25.15
C ASN A 797 8.41 11.12 26.64
N TYR A 798 9.67 11.35 27.01
CA TYR A 798 10.10 11.28 28.41
C TYR A 798 9.38 12.26 29.34
N ARG A 799 8.91 13.42 28.86
CA ARG A 799 8.20 14.39 29.72
C ARG A 799 6.75 13.99 29.97
N GLU A 800 6.11 13.41 28.95
CA GLU A 800 4.68 13.02 28.98
C GLU A 800 4.48 11.59 29.48
N ASP A 801 5.31 10.64 29.02
CA ASP A 801 5.21 9.21 29.28
C ASP A 801 6.22 8.72 30.34
N GLY A 802 7.18 9.57 30.73
CA GLY A 802 8.24 9.27 31.69
C GLY A 802 7.73 8.80 33.05
N PHE A 803 8.55 7.96 33.70
CA PHE A 803 8.29 7.48 35.07
C PHE A 803 8.90 8.37 36.16
N GLY A 804 9.10 9.65 35.85
CA GLY A 804 9.52 10.69 36.78
C GLY A 804 10.07 11.92 36.04
N PRO A 805 10.68 12.88 36.76
CA PRO A 805 11.05 14.18 36.19
C PRO A 805 12.17 14.06 35.16
N VAL A 806 12.12 14.94 34.15
CA VAL A 806 13.16 15.11 33.12
C VAL A 806 13.85 16.45 33.33
N VAL A 807 15.15 16.38 33.61
CA VAL A 807 16.00 17.52 33.94
C VAL A 807 17.20 17.58 32.99
N THR A 808 17.60 18.80 32.60
CA THR A 808 18.69 19.03 31.63
C THR A 808 19.92 19.67 32.26
N ASN A 809 19.82 20.14 33.51
CA ASN A 809 20.91 20.76 34.26
C ASN A 809 20.95 20.26 35.71
N GLU A 810 22.08 20.48 36.39
CA GLU A 810 22.31 19.96 37.74
C GLU A 810 21.44 20.64 38.82
N CYS A 811 21.12 21.92 38.69
CA CYS A 811 20.30 22.64 39.67
C CYS A 811 18.89 22.03 39.78
N ASP A 812 18.26 21.76 38.63
CA ASP A 812 16.96 21.11 38.58
C ASP A 812 17.06 19.65 39.04
N PHE A 813 18.14 18.95 38.66
CA PHE A 813 18.40 17.59 39.13
C PHE A 813 18.43 17.48 40.66
N PHE A 814 19.18 18.34 41.35
CA PHE A 814 19.28 18.29 42.82
C PHE A 814 17.96 18.71 43.51
N THR A 815 17.19 19.60 42.87
CA THR A 815 15.86 20.00 43.35
C THR A 815 14.91 18.79 43.34
N GLU A 816 14.81 18.10 42.21
CA GLU A 816 13.98 16.91 42.07
C GLU A 816 14.47 15.74 42.95
N LEU A 817 15.78 15.60 43.10
CA LEU A 817 16.38 14.60 43.98
C LEU A 817 15.97 14.83 45.46
N ASP A 818 16.06 16.06 45.97
CA ASP A 818 15.65 16.37 47.35
C ASP A 818 14.16 16.10 47.56
N ILE A 819 13.31 16.46 46.59
CA ILE A 819 11.85 16.20 46.61
C ILE A 819 11.56 14.70 46.70
N LEU A 820 12.15 13.89 45.82
CA LEU A 820 11.89 12.45 45.78
C LEU A 820 12.43 11.76 47.03
N LEU A 821 13.66 12.05 47.47
CA LEU A 821 14.24 11.40 48.64
C LEU A 821 13.52 11.78 49.95
N LYS A 822 12.99 13.01 50.05
CA LYS A 822 12.13 13.43 51.17
C LYS A 822 10.87 12.58 51.27
N ASN A 823 10.32 12.14 50.13
CA ASN A 823 9.18 11.22 50.05
C ASN A 823 9.59 9.73 50.00
N SER A 824 10.78 9.39 50.50
CA SER A 824 11.30 8.01 50.45
C SER A 824 11.35 7.40 49.04
N ALA A 825 11.65 8.22 48.04
CA ALA A 825 11.71 7.85 46.61
C ALA A 825 10.42 7.26 46.02
N LYS A 826 9.27 7.42 46.70
CA LYS A 826 7.98 6.94 46.19
C LYS A 826 7.51 7.79 45.00
N PRO A 827 6.96 7.17 43.95
CA PRO A 827 6.39 7.90 42.83
C PRO A 827 5.25 8.82 43.28
N SER A 828 5.04 9.92 42.57
CA SER A 828 3.83 10.74 42.76
C SER A 828 2.60 10.01 42.20
N ASN A 829 1.41 10.41 42.62
CA ASN A 829 0.14 9.83 42.12
C ASN A 829 0.02 9.91 40.59
N GLU A 830 0.56 10.98 39.98
CA GLU A 830 0.57 11.13 38.53
C GLU A 830 1.47 10.07 37.86
N ILE A 831 2.68 9.87 38.40
CA ILE A 831 3.61 8.85 37.89
C ILE A 831 3.05 7.44 38.11
N GLU A 832 2.42 7.15 39.26
CA GLU A 832 1.77 5.84 39.49
C GLU A 832 0.67 5.56 38.45
N LYS A 833 -0.10 6.58 38.07
CA LYS A 833 -1.10 6.47 37.00
C LYS A 833 -0.44 6.20 35.65
N ARG A 834 0.65 6.89 35.31
CA ARG A 834 1.42 6.63 34.06
C ARG A 834 1.96 5.20 34.01
N ILE A 835 2.53 4.71 35.12
CA ILE A 835 3.01 3.32 35.25
C ILE A 835 1.85 2.34 35.02
N SER A 836 0.72 2.55 35.67
CA SER A 836 -0.44 1.67 35.58
C SER A 836 -1.05 1.63 34.17
N ASN A 837 -1.07 2.76 33.48
CA ASN A 837 -1.55 2.84 32.09
C ASN A 837 -0.57 2.20 31.08
N THR A 838 0.73 2.20 31.39
CA THR A 838 1.77 1.67 30.49
C THR A 838 1.73 0.14 30.42
N PHE A 839 1.65 -0.52 31.57
CA PHE A 839 1.70 -1.98 31.66
C PHE A 839 0.29 -2.56 31.79
N LYS A 840 -0.22 -3.17 30.70
CA LYS A 840 -1.51 -3.86 30.73
C LYS A 840 -1.56 -5.00 31.75
N ASN A 841 -0.44 -5.73 31.90
CA ASN A 841 -0.35 -6.87 32.81
C ASN A 841 0.82 -6.65 33.81
N ARG A 842 0.51 -6.59 35.11
CA ARG A 842 1.48 -6.53 36.22
C ARG A 842 1.17 -7.59 37.29
N ASP A 843 0.71 -8.76 36.86
CA ASP A 843 0.19 -9.84 37.70
C ASP A 843 1.20 -10.98 37.99
N GLY A 844 2.44 -10.85 37.50
CA GLY A 844 3.49 -11.86 37.71
C GLY A 844 3.30 -13.18 36.94
N ARG A 845 2.48 -13.16 35.87
CA ARG A 845 2.21 -14.32 34.98
C ARG A 845 2.71 -14.09 33.55
N ASN A 846 3.82 -13.40 33.39
CA ASN A 846 4.38 -13.08 32.07
C ASN A 846 4.96 -14.32 31.38
N CYS A 847 5.67 -15.20 32.11
CA CYS A 847 6.22 -16.45 31.54
C CYS A 847 5.12 -17.37 31.00
N GLU A 848 3.99 -17.49 31.71
CA GLU A 848 2.83 -18.28 31.28
C GLU A 848 2.26 -17.76 29.96
N ARG A 849 2.05 -16.44 29.85
CA ARG A 849 1.55 -15.82 28.61
C ARG A 849 2.52 -16.00 27.43
N VAL A 850 3.82 -15.85 27.68
CA VAL A 850 4.84 -16.11 26.65
C VAL A 850 4.82 -17.57 26.22
N PHE A 851 4.77 -18.52 27.16
CA PHE A 851 4.66 -19.94 26.85
C PHE A 851 3.44 -20.26 25.98
N ASN A 852 2.26 -19.77 26.35
CA ASN A 852 1.03 -19.97 25.58
C ASN A 852 1.12 -19.40 24.16
N ALA A 853 1.79 -18.26 23.99
CA ALA A 853 2.03 -17.67 22.68
C ALA A 853 2.97 -18.52 21.81
N ILE A 854 4.00 -19.12 22.42
CA ILE A 854 4.93 -20.02 21.74
C ILE A 854 4.23 -21.31 21.29
N GLU A 855 3.36 -21.89 22.14
CA GLU A 855 2.58 -23.08 21.78
C GLU A 855 1.56 -22.80 20.67
N ALA A 856 0.95 -21.61 20.66
CA ALA A 856 0.01 -21.22 19.61
C ALA A 856 0.64 -21.16 18.20
N LEU A 857 1.97 -21.12 18.08
CA LEU A 857 2.65 -21.21 16.79
C LEU A 857 2.44 -22.57 16.11
N ASP A 858 2.41 -23.65 16.91
CA ASP A 858 2.27 -25.03 16.43
C ASP A 858 0.81 -25.47 16.25
N SER A 859 -0.14 -24.58 16.49
CA SER A 859 -1.57 -24.85 16.32
C SER A 859 -2.10 -24.27 15.00
N PRO A 860 -3.00 -25.01 14.30
CA PRO A 860 -3.75 -24.44 13.19
C PRO A 860 -4.69 -23.34 13.69
N LEU A 861 -5.12 -22.48 12.78
CA LEU A 861 -6.20 -21.55 13.10
C LEU A 861 -7.53 -22.30 13.32
N PRO A 862 -8.43 -21.78 14.16
CA PRO A 862 -9.82 -22.24 14.19
C PRO A 862 -10.42 -22.25 12.79
N ILE A 863 -11.29 -23.24 12.49
CA ILE A 863 -11.87 -23.43 11.15
C ILE A 863 -12.59 -22.16 10.68
N ASP A 864 -13.32 -21.52 11.59
CA ASP A 864 -14.12 -20.31 11.36
C ASP A 864 -13.41 -19.02 11.81
N PHE A 865 -12.07 -19.02 11.89
CA PHE A 865 -11.34 -17.82 12.30
C PHE A 865 -11.48 -16.71 11.24
N ILE A 866 -12.05 -15.59 11.65
CA ILE A 866 -12.16 -14.36 10.86
C ILE A 866 -11.80 -13.19 11.78
N ASP A 867 -10.87 -12.33 11.35
CA ASP A 867 -10.68 -11.04 12.01
C ASP A 867 -11.81 -10.10 11.55
N ILE A 868 -12.73 -9.82 12.46
CA ILE A 868 -13.96 -9.08 12.18
C ILE A 868 -13.68 -7.63 11.75
N ASP A 869 -12.61 -7.01 12.25
CA ASP A 869 -12.26 -5.64 11.89
C ASP A 869 -11.79 -5.59 10.43
N ILE A 870 -11.01 -6.59 10.01
CA ILE A 870 -10.58 -6.75 8.61
C ILE A 870 -11.79 -7.04 7.72
N LEU A 871 -12.66 -7.99 8.11
CA LEU A 871 -13.86 -8.31 7.34
C LEU A 871 -14.76 -7.06 7.17
N PHE A 872 -14.93 -6.28 8.23
CA PHE A 872 -15.69 -5.03 8.19
C PHE A 872 -15.08 -4.02 7.22
N GLU A 873 -13.75 -3.80 7.26
CA GLU A 873 -13.03 -2.93 6.33
C GLU A 873 -13.25 -3.35 4.86
N TYR A 874 -13.18 -4.66 4.56
CA TYR A 874 -13.36 -5.19 3.21
C TYR A 874 -14.82 -5.13 2.75
N ALA A 875 -15.78 -5.27 3.66
CA ALA A 875 -17.20 -5.10 3.37
C ALA A 875 -17.53 -3.64 3.05
N THR A 876 -17.04 -2.70 3.86
CA THR A 876 -17.16 -1.25 3.60
C THR A 876 -16.52 -0.86 2.27
N HIS A 877 -15.33 -1.36 1.96
CA HIS A 877 -14.69 -1.08 0.68
C HIS A 877 -15.48 -1.62 -0.51
N ALA A 878 -16.09 -2.80 -0.40
CA ALA A 878 -16.95 -3.34 -1.46
C ALA A 878 -18.18 -2.43 -1.70
N SER A 879 -18.82 -1.94 -0.64
CA SER A 879 -19.89 -0.93 -0.74
C SER A 879 -19.41 0.36 -1.41
N HIS A 880 -18.28 0.93 -0.98
CA HIS A 880 -17.73 2.16 -1.57
C HIS A 880 -17.30 1.99 -3.04
N SER A 881 -16.81 0.81 -3.38
CA SER A 881 -16.45 0.43 -4.77
C SER A 881 -17.67 0.07 -5.62
N LYS A 882 -18.86 0.03 -5.01
CA LYS A 882 -20.15 -0.31 -5.64
C LYS A 882 -20.18 -1.71 -6.25
N ASP A 883 -19.34 -2.61 -5.75
CA ASP A 883 -19.44 -4.03 -6.07
C ASP A 883 -20.50 -4.64 -5.13
N TRP A 884 -21.77 -4.37 -5.43
CA TRP A 884 -22.88 -4.68 -4.54
C TRP A 884 -23.06 -6.17 -4.29
N ASN A 885 -22.74 -7.02 -5.27
CA ASN A 885 -22.78 -8.48 -5.09
C ASN A 885 -21.71 -8.92 -4.07
N LEU A 886 -20.49 -8.42 -4.22
CA LEU A 886 -19.41 -8.67 -3.26
C LEU A 886 -19.74 -8.11 -1.88
N ALA A 887 -20.27 -6.89 -1.82
CA ALA A 887 -20.69 -6.23 -0.58
C ALA A 887 -21.72 -7.08 0.18
N ILE A 888 -22.77 -7.56 -0.48
CA ILE A 888 -23.77 -8.45 0.17
C ILE A 888 -23.11 -9.68 0.76
N SER A 889 -22.21 -10.34 0.01
CA SER A 889 -21.54 -11.56 0.48
C SER A 889 -20.69 -11.34 1.73
N ARG A 890 -20.03 -10.17 1.81
CA ARG A 890 -19.16 -9.80 2.94
C ARG A 890 -19.97 -9.29 4.13
N TRP A 891 -21.00 -8.46 3.91
CA TRP A 891 -21.90 -8.01 4.97
C TRP A 891 -22.66 -9.17 5.61
N ALA A 892 -23.02 -10.20 4.85
CA ALA A 892 -23.59 -11.43 5.40
C ALA A 892 -22.64 -12.12 6.41
N GLN A 893 -21.33 -12.12 6.13
CA GLN A 893 -20.34 -12.64 7.08
C GLN A 893 -20.20 -11.73 8.31
N VAL A 894 -20.29 -10.41 8.15
CA VAL A 894 -20.29 -9.46 9.28
C VAL A 894 -21.51 -9.67 10.16
N LEU A 895 -22.69 -9.95 9.60
CA LEU A 895 -23.91 -10.24 10.38
C LEU A 895 -23.71 -11.47 11.29
N ASN A 896 -23.02 -12.49 10.79
CA ASN A 896 -22.79 -13.73 11.53
C ASN A 896 -21.72 -13.61 12.63
N ASN A 897 -20.69 -12.78 12.41
CA ASN A 897 -19.48 -12.75 13.26
C ASN A 897 -19.25 -11.41 14.00
N GLY A 898 -20.01 -10.37 13.64
CA GLY A 898 -19.90 -9.00 14.13
C GLY A 898 -20.30 -8.82 15.59
N ASN A 899 -19.83 -7.73 16.20
CA ASN A 899 -20.50 -7.18 17.38
C ASN A 899 -21.82 -6.49 16.99
N GLU A 900 -22.67 -6.17 17.96
CA GLU A 900 -24.00 -5.59 17.69
C GLU A 900 -23.95 -4.30 16.85
N GLN A 901 -22.97 -3.42 17.08
CA GLN A 901 -22.82 -2.21 16.29
C GLN A 901 -22.47 -2.53 14.82
N GLN A 902 -21.54 -3.45 14.60
CA GLN A 902 -21.14 -3.89 13.26
C GLN A 902 -22.28 -4.61 12.54
N LYS A 903 -23.10 -5.40 13.26
CA LYS A 903 -24.29 -6.05 12.71
C LYS A 903 -25.33 -5.01 12.27
N CYS A 904 -25.61 -3.99 13.09
CA CYS A 904 -26.53 -2.93 12.71
C CYS A 904 -26.10 -2.23 11.42
N GLU A 905 -24.82 -1.89 11.29
CA GLU A 905 -24.29 -1.31 10.05
C GLU A 905 -24.41 -2.29 8.87
N ALA A 906 -24.10 -3.57 9.09
CA ALA A 906 -24.20 -4.60 8.06
C ALA A 906 -25.65 -4.78 7.53
N ILE A 907 -26.67 -4.67 8.39
CA ILE A 907 -28.09 -4.71 7.98
C ILE A 907 -28.37 -3.53 7.04
N VAL A 908 -28.00 -2.32 7.45
CA VAL A 908 -28.20 -1.09 6.66
C VAL A 908 -27.50 -1.20 5.30
N GLN A 909 -26.23 -1.61 5.30
CA GLN A 909 -25.43 -1.74 4.07
C GLN A 909 -25.93 -2.86 3.16
N ASN A 910 -26.49 -3.94 3.71
CA ASN A 910 -27.13 -4.99 2.94
C ASN A 910 -28.40 -4.47 2.24
N ILE A 911 -29.26 -3.70 2.94
CA ILE A 911 -30.44 -3.05 2.36
C ILE A 911 -30.03 -2.11 1.22
N ILE A 912 -29.01 -1.27 1.42
CA ILE A 912 -28.44 -0.38 0.39
C ILE A 912 -27.99 -1.21 -0.82
N SER A 913 -27.25 -2.29 -0.60
CA SER A 913 -26.69 -3.12 -1.68
C SER A 913 -27.79 -3.84 -2.47
N LEU A 914 -28.81 -4.38 -1.80
CA LEU A 914 -29.97 -5.03 -2.42
C LEU A 914 -30.78 -4.04 -3.25
N ASN A 915 -31.03 -2.84 -2.72
CA ASN A 915 -31.70 -1.76 -3.44
C ASN A 915 -30.94 -1.38 -4.72
N ASN A 916 -29.62 -1.21 -4.64
CA ASN A 916 -28.80 -0.83 -5.81
C ASN A 916 -28.73 -1.92 -6.89
N LEU A 917 -28.87 -3.19 -6.52
CA LEU A 917 -28.99 -4.31 -7.47
C LEU A 917 -30.40 -4.48 -8.06
N GLY A 918 -31.37 -3.67 -7.65
CA GLY A 918 -32.77 -3.80 -8.07
C GLY A 918 -33.51 -4.98 -7.43
N LYS A 919 -32.95 -5.60 -6.39
CA LYS A 919 -33.58 -6.69 -5.61
C LYS A 919 -34.54 -6.13 -4.57
N ILE A 920 -35.52 -5.34 -5.02
CA ILE A 920 -36.40 -4.52 -4.18
C ILE A 920 -37.16 -5.36 -3.15
N ARG A 921 -37.72 -6.51 -3.57
CA ARG A 921 -38.45 -7.41 -2.66
C ARG A 921 -37.59 -7.83 -1.45
N LEU A 922 -36.37 -8.30 -1.70
CA LEU A 922 -35.44 -8.72 -0.65
C LEU A 922 -35.02 -7.55 0.26
N ALA A 923 -34.88 -6.33 -0.30
CA ALA A 923 -34.57 -5.15 0.48
C ALA A 923 -35.71 -4.77 1.43
N LEU A 924 -36.97 -4.89 0.99
CA LEU A 924 -38.14 -4.64 1.83
C LEU A 924 -38.30 -5.72 2.92
N GLU A 925 -38.15 -7.00 2.55
CA GLU A 925 -38.14 -8.12 3.51
C GLU A 925 -37.07 -7.90 4.60
N ALA A 926 -35.85 -7.50 4.22
CA ALA A 926 -34.78 -7.20 5.16
C ALA A 926 -35.10 -6.02 6.09
N ILE A 927 -35.85 -5.01 5.63
CA ILE A 927 -36.29 -3.89 6.47
C ILE A 927 -37.34 -4.38 7.48
N ASP A 928 -38.35 -5.10 7.02
CA ASP A 928 -39.45 -5.59 7.86
C ASP A 928 -38.95 -6.58 8.92
N ASP A 929 -38.08 -7.53 8.54
CA ASP A 929 -37.53 -8.54 9.45
C ASP A 929 -36.70 -7.93 10.60
N ASN A 930 -36.00 -6.82 10.34
CA ASN A 930 -35.07 -6.23 11.31
C ASN A 930 -35.65 -5.03 12.08
N TYR A 931 -36.56 -4.26 11.48
CA TYR A 931 -37.07 -3.02 12.04
C TYR A 931 -38.60 -2.96 12.20
N GLY A 932 -39.33 -3.96 11.68
CA GLY A 932 -40.78 -4.04 11.73
C GLY A 932 -41.48 -2.88 11.00
N HIS A 933 -42.79 -2.73 11.19
CA HIS A 933 -43.59 -1.77 10.40
C HIS A 933 -43.65 -0.34 10.98
N ASN A 934 -43.14 -0.10 12.19
CA ASN A 934 -43.19 1.23 12.80
C ASN A 934 -42.02 2.11 12.35
N LYS A 935 -42.26 2.93 11.31
CA LYS A 935 -41.24 3.79 10.70
C LYS A 935 -40.61 4.83 11.65
N LEU A 936 -41.26 5.17 12.77
CA LEU A 936 -40.72 6.13 13.75
C LEU A 936 -39.52 5.57 14.53
N THR A 937 -39.39 4.25 14.60
CA THR A 937 -38.28 3.58 15.31
C THR A 937 -37.13 3.18 14.38
N TRP A 938 -37.26 3.43 13.07
CA TRP A 938 -36.26 3.05 12.09
C TRP A 938 -35.04 3.97 12.17
N PRO A 939 -33.81 3.44 12.00
CA PRO A 939 -32.63 4.27 11.84
C PRO A 939 -32.74 5.18 10.61
N ILE A 940 -32.20 6.40 10.69
CA ILE A 940 -32.23 7.38 9.58
C ILE A 940 -31.75 6.79 8.24
N PRO A 941 -30.64 6.03 8.16
CA PRO A 941 -30.21 5.40 6.90
C PRO A 941 -31.27 4.47 6.29
N VAL A 942 -32.02 3.75 7.12
CA VAL A 942 -33.09 2.84 6.68
C VAL A 942 -34.28 3.64 6.12
N ILE A 943 -34.66 4.74 6.78
CA ILE A 943 -35.72 5.64 6.30
C ILE A 943 -35.34 6.23 4.94
N ARG A 944 -34.08 6.68 4.77
CA ARG A 944 -33.56 7.19 3.50
C ARG A 944 -33.65 6.16 2.39
N GLU A 945 -33.15 4.95 2.64
CA GLU A 945 -33.18 3.89 1.63
C GLU A 945 -34.59 3.41 1.31
N PHE A 946 -35.46 3.32 2.32
CA PHE A 946 -36.86 3.01 2.09
C PHE A 946 -37.53 4.08 1.21
N ALA A 947 -37.29 5.38 1.48
CA ALA A 947 -37.82 6.45 0.63
C ALA A 947 -37.35 6.32 -0.82
N ARG A 948 -36.06 5.97 -1.04
CA ARG A 948 -35.50 5.70 -2.37
C ARG A 948 -36.14 4.49 -3.05
N ILE A 949 -36.40 3.40 -2.31
CA ILE A 949 -37.14 2.23 -2.81
C ILE A 949 -38.55 2.65 -3.25
N GLN A 950 -39.27 3.43 -2.44
CA GLN A 950 -40.61 3.92 -2.77
C GLN A 950 -40.61 4.80 -4.03
N MET A 951 -39.59 5.64 -4.23
CA MET A 951 -39.41 6.40 -5.47
C MET A 951 -39.23 5.50 -6.69
N LYS A 952 -38.46 4.40 -6.58
CA LYS A 952 -38.31 3.43 -7.69
C LYS A 952 -39.62 2.74 -8.05
N LEU A 953 -40.44 2.46 -7.05
CA LEU A 953 -41.79 1.91 -7.20
C LEU A 953 -42.83 2.97 -7.66
N GLN A 954 -42.41 4.24 -7.80
CA GLN A 954 -43.27 5.39 -8.12
C GLN A 954 -44.37 5.66 -7.07
N GLN A 955 -44.14 5.25 -5.82
CA GLN A 955 -45.00 5.51 -4.66
C GLN A 955 -44.65 6.87 -4.03
N TRP A 956 -44.98 7.95 -4.73
CA TRP A 956 -44.51 9.30 -4.41
C TRP A 956 -45.01 9.84 -3.08
N GLU A 957 -46.25 9.55 -2.69
CA GLU A 957 -46.82 10.02 -1.41
C GLU A 957 -46.06 9.38 -0.23
N THR A 958 -45.85 8.07 -0.28
CA THR A 958 -45.10 7.33 0.74
C THR A 958 -43.64 7.80 0.81
N ALA A 959 -42.99 8.01 -0.34
CA ALA A 959 -41.63 8.55 -0.39
C ALA A 959 -41.56 9.97 0.22
N THR A 960 -42.51 10.84 -0.14
CA THR A 960 -42.62 12.22 0.39
C THR A 960 -42.80 12.22 1.92
N ALA A 961 -43.64 11.32 2.44
CA ALA A 961 -43.83 11.17 3.87
C ALA A 961 -42.53 10.77 4.58
N CYS A 962 -41.78 9.81 4.02
CA CYS A 962 -40.49 9.38 4.58
C CYS A 962 -39.44 10.50 4.53
N TRP A 963 -39.33 11.23 3.42
CA TRP A 963 -38.44 12.39 3.32
C TRP A 963 -38.81 13.50 4.30
N SER A 964 -40.11 13.70 4.57
CA SER A 964 -40.60 14.69 5.53
C SER A 964 -40.29 14.33 6.99
N MET A 965 -40.05 13.06 7.29
CA MET A 965 -39.66 12.60 8.64
C MET A 965 -38.19 12.93 8.98
N LEU A 966 -37.36 13.18 7.97
CA LEU A 966 -35.95 13.51 8.17
C LEU A 966 -35.78 14.99 8.52
N ALA A 967 -35.06 15.29 9.59
CA ALA A 967 -34.76 16.67 10.00
C ALA A 967 -33.63 17.29 9.15
N ASP A 968 -32.65 16.48 8.74
CA ASP A 968 -31.48 16.89 7.96
C ASP A 968 -31.44 16.17 6.61
N HIS A 969 -31.49 16.95 5.52
CA HIS A 969 -31.33 16.48 4.15
C HIS A 969 -29.95 16.88 3.61
N ASN A 970 -29.19 15.92 3.09
CA ASN A 970 -28.06 16.26 2.22
C ASN A 970 -28.59 16.75 0.85
N TYR A 971 -27.71 17.24 -0.03
CA TYR A 971 -28.13 17.78 -1.33
C TYR A 971 -28.89 16.75 -2.20
N GLU A 972 -28.50 15.49 -2.17
CA GLU A 972 -29.16 14.41 -2.92
C GLU A 972 -30.56 14.08 -2.36
N ASP A 973 -30.68 14.00 -1.04
CA ASP A 973 -31.92 13.75 -0.32
C ASP A 973 -32.93 14.87 -0.63
N ALA A 974 -32.47 16.12 -0.66
CA ALA A 974 -33.32 17.26 -0.91
C ALA A 974 -33.75 17.38 -2.38
N ILE A 975 -32.90 17.04 -3.35
CA ILE A 975 -33.32 16.91 -4.76
C ILE A 975 -34.31 15.74 -4.93
N SER A 976 -34.07 14.60 -4.26
CA SER A 976 -35.00 13.47 -4.24
C SER A 976 -36.35 13.84 -3.65
N PHE A 977 -36.35 14.70 -2.62
CA PHE A 977 -37.57 15.22 -2.02
C PHE A 977 -38.30 16.20 -2.95
N LEU A 978 -37.57 17.12 -3.60
CA LEU A 978 -38.14 18.01 -4.63
C LEU A 978 -38.82 17.21 -5.73
N GLN A 979 -38.13 16.19 -6.24
CA GLN A 979 -38.69 15.28 -7.23
C GLN A 979 -40.02 14.71 -6.74
N CYS A 980 -40.07 14.10 -5.54
CA CYS A 980 -41.32 13.51 -5.04
C CYS A 980 -42.46 14.55 -4.98
N THR A 981 -42.17 15.76 -4.52
CA THR A 981 -43.17 16.84 -4.44
C THR A 981 -43.60 17.37 -5.80
N ALA A 982 -42.71 17.41 -6.79
CA ALA A 982 -43.02 17.78 -8.17
C ALA A 982 -43.88 16.70 -8.86
N GLU A 983 -43.58 15.42 -8.63
CA GLU A 983 -44.37 14.28 -9.14
C GLU A 983 -45.81 14.30 -8.59
N LEU A 984 -45.99 14.75 -7.35
CA LEU A 984 -47.31 14.94 -6.74
C LEU A 984 -48.00 16.26 -7.11
N SER A 985 -47.34 17.13 -7.89
CA SER A 985 -47.81 18.50 -8.18
C SER A 985 -48.15 19.32 -6.92
N ASN A 986 -47.44 19.08 -5.81
CA ASN A 986 -47.67 19.73 -4.52
C ASN A 986 -46.83 21.00 -4.40
N SER A 987 -47.29 22.09 -5.02
CA SER A 987 -46.55 23.36 -5.12
C SER A 987 -46.17 23.95 -3.76
N ALA A 988 -47.04 23.86 -2.74
CA ALA A 988 -46.76 24.41 -1.42
C ALA A 988 -45.60 23.69 -0.70
N ARG A 989 -45.56 22.35 -0.76
CA ARG A 989 -44.45 21.58 -0.20
C ARG A 989 -43.18 21.73 -1.03
N PHE A 990 -43.31 21.73 -2.35
CA PHE A 990 -42.19 21.94 -3.29
C PHE A 990 -41.47 23.26 -2.98
N GLU A 991 -42.20 24.37 -2.88
CA GLU A 991 -41.63 25.69 -2.61
C GLU A 991 -40.89 25.74 -1.27
N SER A 992 -41.43 25.07 -0.25
CA SER A 992 -40.81 25.00 1.08
C SER A 992 -39.44 24.29 1.08
N VAL A 993 -39.23 23.33 0.19
CA VAL A 993 -37.96 22.59 0.02
C VAL A 993 -37.06 23.35 -0.96
N HIS A 994 -37.63 23.92 -2.02
CA HIS A 994 -36.91 24.69 -3.04
C HIS A 994 -36.25 25.95 -2.46
N ILE A 995 -36.94 26.66 -1.56
CA ILE A 995 -36.38 27.81 -0.84
C ILE A 995 -35.18 27.42 0.03
N ARG A 996 -35.22 26.25 0.69
CA ARG A 996 -34.10 25.75 1.51
C ARG A 996 -32.86 25.47 0.65
N LEU A 997 -33.07 25.02 -0.58
CA LEU A 997 -32.02 24.70 -1.56
C LEU A 997 -31.42 25.92 -2.28
N ASN A 998 -32.07 27.10 -2.24
CA ASN A 998 -31.54 28.34 -2.84
C ASN A 998 -30.31 28.93 -2.12
N SER A 999 -29.83 28.28 -1.07
CA SER A 999 -28.61 28.64 -0.32
C SER A 999 -27.36 27.82 -0.70
N ILE A 1000 -27.46 26.95 -1.72
CA ILE A 1000 -26.42 25.99 -2.13
C ILE A 1000 -25.35 26.62 -3.02
N THR A 1001 -24.10 26.21 -2.81
CA THR A 1001 -22.92 26.63 -3.61
C THR A 1001 -22.54 25.67 -4.73
N ASP A 1002 -23.06 24.44 -4.74
CA ASP A 1002 -22.78 23.43 -5.78
C ASP A 1002 -23.70 23.62 -7.01
N GLU A 1003 -23.09 23.94 -8.15
CA GLU A 1003 -23.78 24.26 -9.41
C GLU A 1003 -24.62 23.09 -9.95
N LYS A 1004 -24.23 21.84 -9.68
CA LYS A 1004 -24.90 20.63 -10.18
C LYS A 1004 -26.30 20.49 -9.58
N TYR A 1005 -26.39 20.58 -8.26
CA TYR A 1005 -27.66 20.45 -7.53
C TYR A 1005 -28.55 21.66 -7.74
N LEU A 1006 -27.97 22.85 -7.93
CA LEU A 1006 -28.72 24.05 -8.29
C LEU A 1006 -29.39 23.91 -9.67
N LEU A 1007 -28.68 23.34 -10.66
CA LEU A 1007 -29.25 23.09 -11.98
C LEU A 1007 -30.43 22.10 -11.90
N LEU A 1008 -30.26 21.00 -11.17
CA LEU A 1008 -31.34 20.01 -10.96
C LEU A 1008 -32.53 20.60 -10.20
N SER A 1009 -32.30 21.42 -9.18
CA SER A 1009 -33.36 22.12 -8.44
C SER A 1009 -34.18 23.03 -9.36
N ARG A 1010 -33.53 23.78 -10.27
CA ARG A 1010 -34.20 24.62 -11.27
C ARG A 1010 -34.98 23.79 -12.29
N ALA A 1011 -34.39 22.69 -12.78
CA ALA A 1011 -35.07 21.78 -13.69
C ALA A 1011 -36.35 21.20 -13.06
N TRP A 1012 -36.28 20.77 -11.80
CA TRP A 1012 -37.46 20.29 -11.07
C TRP A 1012 -38.50 21.38 -10.81
N ASN A 1013 -38.09 22.64 -10.68
CA ASN A 1013 -39.02 23.76 -10.58
C ASN A 1013 -39.81 23.95 -11.88
N TYR A 1014 -39.14 23.91 -13.03
CA TYR A 1014 -39.82 23.95 -14.34
C TYR A 1014 -40.75 22.74 -14.54
N ILE A 1015 -40.31 21.54 -14.19
CA ILE A 1015 -41.13 20.32 -14.23
C ILE A 1015 -42.38 20.45 -13.35
N CYS A 1016 -42.24 20.97 -12.12
CA CYS A 1016 -43.38 21.18 -11.21
C CYS A 1016 -44.43 22.13 -11.80
N HIS A 1017 -44.02 23.04 -12.68
CA HIS A 1017 -44.90 23.98 -13.39
C HIS A 1017 -45.26 23.51 -14.81
N SER A 1018 -44.98 22.26 -15.17
CA SER A 1018 -45.22 21.68 -16.50
C SER A 1018 -44.50 22.41 -17.65
N ASP A 1019 -43.37 23.05 -17.37
CA ASP A 1019 -42.56 23.75 -18.36
C ASP A 1019 -41.44 22.85 -18.92
N TRP A 1020 -41.84 21.93 -19.79
CA TRP A 1020 -40.97 20.88 -20.31
C TRP A 1020 -39.88 21.41 -21.26
N LEU A 1021 -40.19 22.44 -22.05
CA LEU A 1021 -39.28 23.03 -23.05
C LEU A 1021 -38.11 23.76 -22.38
N ASN A 1022 -38.40 24.63 -21.39
CA ASN A 1022 -37.33 25.33 -20.67
C ASN A 1022 -36.49 24.36 -19.81
N THR A 1023 -37.07 23.24 -19.37
CA THR A 1023 -36.30 22.16 -18.72
C THR A 1023 -35.27 21.53 -19.67
N ILE A 1024 -35.68 21.21 -20.90
CA ILE A 1024 -34.78 20.63 -21.93
C ILE A 1024 -33.69 21.63 -22.28
N GLU A 1025 -34.05 22.88 -22.58
CA GLU A 1025 -33.09 23.93 -22.93
C GLU A 1025 -32.08 24.15 -21.79
N LEU A 1026 -32.54 24.18 -20.53
CA LEU A 1026 -31.66 24.32 -19.38
C LEU A 1026 -30.66 23.16 -19.25
N LEU A 1027 -31.10 21.91 -19.42
CA LEU A 1027 -30.24 20.75 -19.21
C LEU A 1027 -29.29 20.46 -20.39
N GLU A 1028 -29.70 20.74 -21.64
CA GLU A 1028 -28.87 20.53 -22.83
C GLU A 1028 -27.84 21.65 -23.06
N SER A 1029 -28.13 22.89 -22.61
CA SER A 1029 -27.24 24.04 -22.82
C SER A 1029 -26.08 24.16 -21.82
N ASN A 1030 -26.02 23.30 -20.80
CA ASN A 1030 -25.02 23.37 -19.73
C ASN A 1030 -23.95 22.27 -19.84
N PRO A 1031 -22.64 22.60 -19.79
CA PRO A 1031 -21.54 21.64 -20.00
C PRO A 1031 -21.15 20.83 -18.75
N ILE A 1032 -21.99 20.80 -17.71
CA ILE A 1032 -21.67 20.13 -16.43
C ILE A 1032 -21.71 18.60 -16.63
N ASP A 1033 -20.70 17.89 -16.14
CA ASP A 1033 -20.69 16.42 -16.15
C ASP A 1033 -21.51 15.86 -14.97
N PHE A 1034 -22.60 15.16 -15.28
CA PHE A 1034 -23.53 14.57 -14.30
C PHE A 1034 -23.28 13.08 -14.03
N SER A 1035 -22.16 12.51 -14.48
CA SER A 1035 -21.82 11.10 -14.30
C SER A 1035 -21.90 10.60 -12.85
N LEU A 1036 -21.79 11.50 -11.86
CA LEU A 1036 -21.93 11.23 -10.42
C LEU A 1036 -23.38 11.26 -9.88
N CYS A 1037 -24.40 11.54 -10.70
CA CYS A 1037 -25.82 11.50 -10.27
C CYS A 1037 -26.37 10.09 -10.45
N GLU A 1038 -26.30 9.28 -9.40
CA GLU A 1038 -26.49 7.83 -9.47
C GLU A 1038 -27.94 7.37 -9.29
N PHE A 1039 -28.84 8.28 -8.93
CA PHE A 1039 -30.25 7.95 -8.83
C PHE A 1039 -30.88 7.98 -10.22
N SER A 1040 -31.53 6.87 -10.57
CA SER A 1040 -32.01 6.61 -11.90
C SER A 1040 -32.97 7.65 -12.49
N ARG A 1041 -33.69 8.41 -11.66
CA ARG A 1041 -34.52 9.55 -12.09
C ARG A 1041 -33.90 10.93 -11.91
N LEU A 1042 -32.77 11.03 -11.20
CA LEU A 1042 -31.98 12.25 -11.11
C LEU A 1042 -30.93 12.33 -12.22
N GLN A 1043 -30.77 11.25 -13.00
CA GLN A 1043 -30.05 11.30 -14.26
C GLN A 1043 -30.79 12.20 -15.25
N ILE A 1044 -30.05 13.15 -15.81
CA ILE A 1044 -30.54 14.09 -16.82
C ILE A 1044 -31.23 13.37 -17.96
N ASN A 1045 -30.66 12.27 -18.45
CA ASN A 1045 -31.25 11.49 -19.54
C ASN A 1045 -32.65 10.97 -19.21
N THR A 1046 -32.91 10.52 -17.98
CA THR A 1046 -34.26 10.11 -17.57
C THR A 1046 -35.22 11.29 -17.46
N ILE A 1047 -34.73 12.45 -17.02
CA ILE A 1047 -35.51 13.70 -16.96
C ILE A 1047 -35.85 14.19 -18.37
N LEU A 1048 -34.88 14.22 -19.28
CA LEU A 1048 -35.05 14.58 -20.68
C LEU A 1048 -35.98 13.62 -21.41
N ALA A 1049 -35.87 12.32 -21.14
CA ALA A 1049 -36.79 11.32 -21.66
C ALA A 1049 -38.23 11.60 -21.22
N ARG A 1050 -38.43 11.96 -19.94
CA ARG A 1050 -39.74 12.37 -19.45
C ARG A 1050 -40.25 13.63 -20.14
N CYS A 1051 -39.47 14.69 -20.21
CA CYS A 1051 -39.88 15.95 -20.85
C CYS A 1051 -40.28 15.71 -22.32
N ASN A 1052 -39.50 14.91 -23.05
CA ASN A 1052 -39.80 14.54 -24.43
C ASN A 1052 -41.05 13.65 -24.53
N ARG A 1053 -41.29 12.74 -23.58
CA ARG A 1053 -42.52 11.95 -23.50
C ARG A 1053 -43.75 12.85 -23.34
N GLU A 1054 -43.71 13.83 -22.43
CA GLU A 1054 -44.83 14.76 -22.20
C GLU A 1054 -45.07 15.69 -23.41
N LEU A 1055 -44.02 15.98 -24.19
CA LEU A 1055 -44.12 16.73 -25.45
C LEU A 1055 -44.55 15.87 -26.66
N GLY A 1056 -44.68 14.56 -26.50
CA GLY A 1056 -45.04 13.63 -27.58
C GLY A 1056 -43.88 13.15 -28.46
N ASN A 1057 -42.63 13.49 -28.12
CA ASN A 1057 -41.41 13.13 -28.84
C ASN A 1057 -40.89 11.75 -28.40
N TYR A 1058 -41.63 10.69 -28.70
CA TYR A 1058 -41.37 9.35 -28.15
C TYR A 1058 -40.05 8.70 -28.60
N GLU A 1059 -39.61 8.95 -29.83
CA GLU A 1059 -38.34 8.41 -30.34
C GLU A 1059 -37.15 9.02 -29.60
N VAL A 1060 -37.13 10.35 -29.49
CA VAL A 1060 -36.12 11.10 -28.72
C VAL A 1060 -36.11 10.68 -27.25
N ALA A 1061 -37.30 10.46 -26.66
CA ALA A 1061 -37.40 9.98 -25.29
C ALA A 1061 -36.72 8.61 -25.11
N ARG A 1062 -36.85 7.69 -26.08
CA ARG A 1062 -36.20 6.37 -26.02
C ARG A 1062 -34.69 6.44 -26.20
N GLU A 1063 -34.20 7.32 -27.08
CA GLU A 1063 -32.75 7.56 -27.22
C GLU A 1063 -32.14 7.99 -25.89
N TYR A 1064 -32.80 8.92 -25.19
CA TYR A 1064 -32.37 9.33 -23.85
C TYR A 1064 -32.44 8.19 -22.82
N LEU A 1065 -33.48 7.34 -22.84
CA LEU A 1065 -33.53 6.16 -21.96
C LEU A 1065 -32.43 5.14 -22.27
N GLU A 1066 -32.05 4.97 -23.54
CA GLU A 1066 -30.93 4.10 -23.95
C GLU A 1066 -29.60 4.65 -23.44
N LEU A 1067 -29.38 5.96 -23.54
CA LEU A 1067 -28.20 6.62 -22.97
C LEU A 1067 -28.15 6.47 -21.44
N ALA A 1068 -29.29 6.57 -20.75
CA ALA A 1068 -29.39 6.31 -19.31
C ALA A 1068 -29.07 4.84 -18.96
N SER A 1069 -29.43 3.89 -19.84
CA SER A 1069 -29.24 2.45 -19.61
C SER A 1069 -27.78 2.01 -19.50
N ILE A 1070 -26.86 2.78 -20.08
CA ILE A 1070 -25.41 2.53 -20.00
C ILE A 1070 -24.89 2.77 -18.57
N LEU A 1071 -25.54 3.68 -17.83
CA LEU A 1071 -25.08 4.15 -16.52
C LEU A 1071 -25.79 3.45 -15.35
N LEU A 1072 -26.91 2.75 -15.59
CA LEU A 1072 -27.75 2.17 -14.54
C LEU A 1072 -27.64 0.65 -14.45
N SER A 1073 -27.32 0.15 -13.25
CA SER A 1073 -27.34 -1.28 -12.95
C SER A 1073 -28.78 -1.81 -12.81
N ASP A 1074 -29.68 -1.02 -12.22
CA ASP A 1074 -31.11 -1.32 -12.10
C ASP A 1074 -31.90 -0.68 -13.25
N LYS A 1075 -32.50 -1.53 -14.09
CA LYS A 1075 -33.25 -1.11 -15.29
C LYS A 1075 -34.75 -0.94 -15.05
N SER A 1076 -35.24 -1.20 -13.84
CA SER A 1076 -36.69 -1.23 -13.55
C SER A 1076 -37.37 0.10 -13.92
N ILE A 1077 -36.73 1.20 -13.58
CA ILE A 1077 -37.24 2.56 -13.84
C ILE A 1077 -37.28 2.94 -15.33
N LEU A 1078 -36.30 2.47 -16.11
CA LEU A 1078 -36.23 2.67 -17.56
C LEU A 1078 -37.33 1.85 -18.23
N ASN A 1079 -37.57 0.65 -17.73
CA ASN A 1079 -38.66 -0.19 -18.20
C ASN A 1079 -40.01 0.44 -17.91
N TYR A 1080 -40.20 1.05 -16.73
CA TYR A 1080 -41.45 1.73 -16.39
C TYR A 1080 -41.70 2.99 -17.25
N GLU A 1081 -40.68 3.81 -17.52
CA GLU A 1081 -40.84 4.95 -18.43
C GLU A 1081 -41.06 4.49 -19.88
N ASN A 1082 -40.37 3.44 -20.34
CA ASN A 1082 -40.65 2.82 -21.63
C ASN A 1082 -42.07 2.27 -21.72
N ALA A 1083 -42.60 1.69 -20.64
CA ALA A 1083 -43.96 1.18 -20.59
C ALA A 1083 -44.99 2.31 -20.77
N LYS A 1084 -44.76 3.47 -20.14
CA LYS A 1084 -45.60 4.66 -20.35
C LYS A 1084 -45.56 5.15 -21.80
N ILE A 1085 -44.40 5.17 -22.43
CA ILE A 1085 -44.28 5.52 -23.86
C ILE A 1085 -45.04 4.50 -24.72
N SER A 1086 -44.81 3.20 -24.51
CA SER A 1086 -45.49 2.14 -25.26
C SER A 1086 -47.01 2.19 -25.08
N PHE A 1087 -47.48 2.55 -23.88
CA PHE A 1087 -48.89 2.75 -23.60
C PHE A 1087 -49.48 3.93 -24.38
N LEU A 1088 -48.79 5.08 -24.40
CA LEU A 1088 -49.21 6.26 -25.17
C LEU A 1088 -49.21 6.02 -26.70
N GLU A 1089 -48.34 5.12 -27.19
CA GLU A 1089 -48.33 4.65 -28.58
C GLU A 1089 -49.38 3.55 -28.87
N ASN A 1090 -50.24 3.21 -27.90
CA ASN A 1090 -51.23 2.12 -27.98
C ASN A 1090 -50.63 0.72 -28.24
N LYS A 1091 -49.37 0.49 -27.82
CA LYS A 1091 -48.66 -0.81 -27.91
C LYS A 1091 -48.75 -1.55 -26.57
N LEU A 1092 -49.97 -1.94 -26.19
CA LEU A 1092 -50.30 -2.46 -24.86
C LEU A 1092 -49.52 -3.72 -24.46
N ASP A 1093 -49.27 -4.64 -25.39
CA ASP A 1093 -48.52 -5.87 -25.11
C ASP A 1093 -47.07 -5.60 -24.71
N LYS A 1094 -46.44 -4.62 -25.40
CA LYS A 1094 -45.08 -4.19 -25.08
C LYS A 1094 -45.02 -3.48 -23.74
N ALA A 1095 -46.03 -2.66 -23.42
CA ALA A 1095 -46.13 -1.97 -22.14
C ALA A 1095 -46.25 -2.96 -20.97
N ALA A 1096 -47.10 -4.00 -21.10
CA ALA A 1096 -47.23 -5.04 -20.09
C ALA A 1096 -45.92 -5.82 -19.87
N HIS A 1097 -45.23 -6.21 -20.94
CA HIS A 1097 -43.95 -6.91 -20.85
C HIS A 1097 -42.85 -6.06 -20.19
N GLN A 1098 -42.85 -4.74 -20.44
CA GLN A 1098 -41.91 -3.81 -19.82
C GLN A 1098 -42.18 -3.64 -18.32
N ILE A 1099 -43.43 -3.77 -17.87
CA ILE A 1099 -43.78 -3.68 -16.44
C ILE A 1099 -43.52 -5.00 -15.70
N SER A 1100 -43.73 -6.15 -16.35
CA SER A 1100 -43.49 -7.45 -15.73
C SER A 1100 -42.03 -7.61 -15.32
N ASN A 1101 -41.77 -7.60 -14.01
CA ASN A 1101 -40.45 -7.76 -13.40
C ASN A 1101 -40.50 -8.90 -12.38
N GLU A 1102 -39.61 -9.88 -12.47
CA GLU A 1102 -39.56 -11.02 -11.55
C GLU A 1102 -39.25 -10.61 -10.09
N ASN A 1103 -38.68 -9.42 -9.86
CA ASN A 1103 -38.20 -8.97 -8.55
C ASN A 1103 -39.12 -7.95 -7.85
N VAL A 1104 -40.23 -7.54 -8.47
CA VAL A 1104 -41.17 -6.54 -7.94
C VAL A 1104 -42.58 -7.06 -8.10
N GLU A 1105 -43.35 -7.16 -7.01
CA GLU A 1105 -44.75 -7.53 -7.12
C GLU A 1105 -45.54 -6.41 -7.82
N PRO A 1106 -46.37 -6.72 -8.84
CA PRO A 1106 -47.16 -5.70 -9.54
C PRO A 1106 -48.02 -4.84 -8.61
N THR A 1107 -48.46 -5.38 -7.47
CA THR A 1107 -49.24 -4.70 -6.42
C THR A 1107 -48.47 -3.61 -5.67
N SER A 1108 -47.13 -3.61 -5.76
CA SER A 1108 -46.27 -2.60 -5.12
C SER A 1108 -45.99 -1.38 -6.01
N LEU A 1109 -46.39 -1.43 -7.29
CA LEU A 1109 -46.21 -0.35 -8.26
C LEU A 1109 -47.23 0.78 -8.05
N SER A 1110 -47.02 1.93 -8.69
CA SER A 1110 -47.99 3.02 -8.70
C SER A 1110 -49.29 2.66 -9.44
N ASN A 1111 -50.37 3.36 -9.07
CA ASN A 1111 -51.70 3.18 -9.68
C ASN A 1111 -51.67 3.25 -11.21
N ASP A 1112 -50.95 4.23 -11.76
CA ASP A 1112 -50.79 4.41 -13.21
C ASP A 1112 -50.18 3.18 -13.88
N LEU A 1113 -49.11 2.62 -13.31
CA LEU A 1113 -48.44 1.46 -13.86
C LEU A 1113 -49.30 0.20 -13.74
N ILE A 1114 -50.02 0.04 -12.62
CA ILE A 1114 -50.96 -1.06 -12.43
C ILE A 1114 -52.05 -1.02 -13.49
N ILE A 1115 -52.64 0.15 -13.77
CA ILE A 1115 -53.65 0.32 -14.82
C ILE A 1115 -53.08 -0.02 -16.20
N ILE A 1116 -51.87 0.46 -16.53
CA ILE A 1116 -51.20 0.13 -17.80
C ILE A 1116 -50.97 -1.38 -17.92
N TYR A 1117 -50.52 -2.02 -16.84
CA TYR A 1117 -50.26 -3.45 -16.79
C TYR A 1117 -51.54 -4.28 -16.97
N LEU A 1118 -52.62 -3.95 -16.25
CA LEU A 1118 -53.91 -4.62 -16.37
C LEU A 1118 -54.49 -4.48 -17.79
N LYS A 1119 -54.40 -3.30 -18.40
CA LYS A 1119 -54.79 -3.07 -19.80
C LYS A 1119 -54.02 -3.97 -20.77
N GLY A 1120 -52.71 -4.12 -20.56
CA GLY A 1120 -51.86 -4.99 -21.37
C GLY A 1120 -52.11 -6.49 -21.15
N LEU A 1121 -52.42 -6.92 -19.92
CA LEU A 1121 -52.83 -8.31 -19.67
C LEU A 1121 -54.16 -8.64 -20.35
N ARG A 1122 -55.12 -7.70 -20.31
CA ARG A 1122 -56.41 -7.84 -20.98
C ARG A 1122 -56.26 -7.92 -22.50
N SER A 1123 -55.41 -7.07 -23.12
CA SER A 1123 -55.17 -7.14 -24.58
C SER A 1123 -54.61 -8.50 -25.02
N GLN A 1124 -53.88 -9.18 -24.13
CA GLN A 1124 -53.35 -10.53 -24.36
C GLN A 1124 -54.35 -11.65 -24.05
N GLY A 1125 -55.55 -11.34 -23.55
CA GLY A 1125 -56.54 -12.33 -23.10
C GLY A 1125 -56.19 -13.00 -21.76
N LYS A 1126 -55.20 -12.50 -21.02
CA LYS A 1126 -54.72 -13.05 -19.75
C LYS A 1126 -55.54 -12.58 -18.55
N ASN A 1127 -56.86 -12.73 -18.63
CA ASN A 1127 -57.78 -12.20 -17.62
C ASN A 1127 -57.63 -12.88 -16.25
N ALA A 1128 -57.19 -14.14 -16.19
CA ALA A 1128 -56.92 -14.83 -14.93
C ALA A 1128 -55.74 -14.21 -14.17
N GLU A 1129 -54.62 -13.91 -14.85
CA GLU A 1129 -53.47 -13.22 -14.25
C GLU A 1129 -53.86 -11.80 -13.79
N ALA A 1130 -54.67 -11.09 -14.59
CA ALA A 1130 -55.18 -9.78 -14.20
C ALA A 1130 -56.07 -9.84 -12.94
N PHE A 1131 -56.90 -10.88 -12.82
CA PHE A 1131 -57.73 -11.11 -11.62
C PHE A 1131 -56.87 -11.31 -10.37
N ASP A 1132 -55.81 -12.12 -10.45
CA ASP A 1132 -54.93 -12.38 -9.31
C ASP A 1132 -54.23 -11.11 -8.80
N VAL A 1133 -53.94 -10.16 -9.69
CA VAL A 1133 -53.41 -8.84 -9.32
C VAL A 1133 -54.49 -8.02 -8.62
N ILE A 1134 -55.71 -7.95 -9.20
CA ILE A 1134 -56.82 -7.17 -8.66
C ILE A 1134 -57.23 -7.65 -7.24
N ASP A 1135 -57.27 -8.97 -7.02
CA ASP A 1135 -57.68 -9.58 -5.74
C ASP A 1135 -56.74 -9.23 -4.57
N LYS A 1136 -55.49 -8.88 -4.89
CA LYS A 1136 -54.45 -8.51 -3.91
C LYS A 1136 -54.36 -7.00 -3.66
N LEU A 1137 -55.11 -6.17 -4.39
CA LEU A 1137 -55.05 -4.71 -4.23
C LEU A 1137 -55.95 -4.21 -3.09
N PRO A 1138 -55.54 -3.17 -2.35
CA PRO A 1138 -56.34 -2.61 -1.27
C PRO A 1138 -57.60 -1.90 -1.79
N ILE A 1139 -58.59 -1.73 -0.90
CA ILE A 1139 -59.93 -1.23 -1.24
C ILE A 1139 -59.92 0.17 -1.87
N GLU A 1140 -58.90 0.97 -1.58
CA GLU A 1140 -58.70 2.34 -2.06
C GLU A 1140 -58.57 2.42 -3.59
N TYR A 1141 -58.08 1.36 -4.25
CA TYR A 1141 -58.01 1.30 -5.71
C TYR A 1141 -59.39 1.28 -6.37
N PHE A 1142 -60.41 0.81 -5.64
CA PHE A 1142 -61.80 0.76 -6.12
C PHE A 1142 -62.50 2.13 -6.04
N GLU A 1143 -61.76 3.21 -5.76
CA GLU A 1143 -62.24 4.59 -5.92
C GLU A 1143 -61.82 5.21 -7.27
N ASP A 1144 -60.80 4.66 -7.93
CA ASP A 1144 -60.32 5.14 -9.23
C ASP A 1144 -61.21 4.60 -10.36
N GLN A 1145 -61.80 5.50 -11.14
CA GLN A 1145 -62.77 5.16 -12.18
C GLN A 1145 -62.15 4.41 -13.36
N ILE A 1146 -60.88 4.67 -13.69
CA ILE A 1146 -60.16 4.01 -14.78
C ILE A 1146 -59.78 2.59 -14.35
N PHE A 1147 -59.33 2.44 -13.11
CA PHE A 1147 -59.07 1.13 -12.53
C PHE A 1147 -60.36 0.29 -12.45
N LEU A 1148 -61.44 0.87 -11.91
CA LEU A 1148 -62.76 0.21 -11.84
C LEU A 1148 -63.20 -0.25 -13.23
N PHE A 1149 -63.02 0.54 -14.27
CA PHE A 1149 -63.38 0.13 -15.63
C PHE A 1149 -62.62 -1.13 -16.06
N GLU A 1150 -61.32 -1.17 -15.83
CA GLU A 1150 -60.48 -2.32 -16.17
C GLU A 1150 -60.80 -3.55 -15.31
N ALA A 1151 -61.02 -3.37 -14.01
CA ALA A 1151 -61.45 -4.45 -13.11
C ALA A 1151 -62.83 -5.00 -13.50
N GLY A 1152 -63.76 -4.12 -13.91
CA GLY A 1152 -65.09 -4.48 -14.38
C GLY A 1152 -65.06 -5.34 -15.64
N GLU A 1153 -64.19 -5.00 -16.60
CA GLU A 1153 -64.00 -5.78 -17.83
C GLU A 1153 -63.35 -7.15 -17.55
N VAL A 1154 -62.40 -7.22 -16.60
CA VAL A 1154 -61.80 -8.50 -16.17
C VAL A 1154 -62.83 -9.39 -15.50
N TYR A 1155 -63.60 -8.87 -14.53
CA TYR A 1155 -64.66 -9.62 -13.85
C TYR A 1155 -65.76 -10.08 -14.82
N TYR A 1156 -66.16 -9.20 -15.75
CA TYR A 1156 -67.14 -9.52 -16.79
C TYR A 1156 -66.64 -10.65 -17.71
N SER A 1157 -65.40 -10.57 -18.17
CA SER A 1157 -64.78 -11.58 -19.05
C SER A 1157 -64.63 -12.95 -18.37
N LEU A 1158 -64.35 -12.96 -17.07
CA LEU A 1158 -64.25 -14.18 -16.26
C LEU A 1158 -65.60 -14.70 -15.75
N ARG A 1159 -66.72 -14.07 -16.12
CA ARG A 1159 -68.09 -14.42 -15.69
C ARG A 1159 -68.29 -14.35 -14.17
N LYS A 1160 -67.53 -13.48 -13.48
CA LYS A 1160 -67.69 -13.18 -12.06
C LYS A 1160 -68.78 -12.12 -11.89
N TRP A 1161 -70.02 -12.55 -12.07
CA TRP A 1161 -71.16 -11.63 -12.25
C TRP A 1161 -71.45 -10.75 -11.03
N LYS A 1162 -71.23 -11.26 -9.80
CA LYS A 1162 -71.50 -10.51 -8.56
C LYS A 1162 -70.52 -9.34 -8.39
N GLU A 1163 -69.24 -9.60 -8.62
CA GLU A 1163 -68.16 -8.63 -8.59
C GLU A 1163 -68.29 -7.63 -9.75
N SER A 1164 -68.64 -8.13 -10.94
CA SER A 1164 -68.97 -7.33 -12.13
C SER A 1164 -70.09 -6.32 -11.83
N VAL A 1165 -71.20 -6.74 -11.19
CA VAL A 1165 -72.28 -5.82 -10.76
C VAL A 1165 -71.77 -4.75 -9.80
N GLY A 1166 -70.96 -5.14 -8.81
CA GLY A 1166 -70.41 -4.22 -7.80
C GLY A 1166 -69.55 -3.11 -8.41
N VAL A 1167 -68.84 -3.40 -9.49
CA VAL A 1167 -68.00 -2.43 -10.22
C VAL A 1167 -68.80 -1.61 -11.23
N TRP A 1168 -69.57 -2.25 -12.12
CA TRP A 1168 -70.29 -1.55 -13.18
C TRP A 1168 -71.40 -0.63 -12.67
N SER A 1169 -72.01 -0.93 -11.53
CA SER A 1169 -72.98 -0.05 -10.87
C SER A 1169 -72.38 1.32 -10.49
N GLN A 1170 -71.10 1.35 -10.12
CA GLN A 1170 -70.40 2.59 -9.79
C GLN A 1170 -70.05 3.43 -11.04
N LEU A 1171 -69.95 2.77 -12.20
CA LEU A 1171 -69.56 3.39 -13.47
C LEU A 1171 -70.74 3.79 -14.37
N LEU A 1172 -71.97 3.53 -13.93
CA LEU A 1172 -73.19 3.63 -14.75
C LEU A 1172 -73.37 4.98 -15.46
N ASN A 1173 -73.02 6.09 -14.80
CA ASN A 1173 -73.21 7.44 -15.34
C ASN A 1173 -72.02 7.95 -16.16
N LYS A 1174 -70.95 7.17 -16.28
CA LYS A 1174 -69.65 7.61 -16.82
C LYS A 1174 -69.30 6.96 -18.15
N TYR A 1175 -69.61 5.69 -18.32
CA TYR A 1175 -69.34 4.95 -19.54
C TYR A 1175 -70.62 4.39 -20.12
N ASP A 1176 -70.90 4.66 -21.39
CA ASP A 1176 -72.14 4.22 -22.04
C ASP A 1176 -72.26 2.68 -22.04
N ILE A 1177 -71.12 1.98 -22.19
CA ILE A 1177 -71.04 0.51 -22.12
C ILE A 1177 -71.38 -0.06 -20.74
N ALA A 1178 -71.25 0.72 -19.66
CA ALA A 1178 -71.49 0.25 -18.30
C ALA A 1178 -72.95 -0.18 -18.10
N SER A 1179 -73.90 0.54 -18.73
CA SER A 1179 -75.33 0.20 -18.67
C SER A 1179 -75.60 -1.20 -19.22
N TYR A 1180 -74.97 -1.54 -20.34
CA TYR A 1180 -75.11 -2.84 -20.98
C TYR A 1180 -74.36 -3.95 -20.26
N ARG A 1181 -73.12 -3.69 -19.79
CA ARG A 1181 -72.35 -4.66 -18.99
C ARG A 1181 -73.05 -4.99 -17.67
N LEU A 1182 -73.62 -3.98 -17.03
CA LEU A 1182 -74.41 -4.14 -15.80
C LEU A 1182 -75.71 -4.91 -16.06
N ALA A 1183 -76.48 -4.53 -17.09
CA ALA A 1183 -77.71 -5.22 -17.44
C ALA A 1183 -77.46 -6.70 -17.82
N HIS A 1184 -76.38 -6.98 -18.55
CA HIS A 1184 -75.97 -8.35 -18.84
C HIS A 1184 -75.63 -9.11 -17.54
N SER A 1185 -74.86 -8.49 -16.65
CA SER A 1185 -74.49 -9.11 -15.37
C SER A 1185 -75.73 -9.39 -14.50
N TYR A 1186 -76.69 -8.47 -14.44
CA TYR A 1186 -77.98 -8.68 -13.77
C TYR A 1186 -78.81 -9.79 -14.39
N ARG A 1187 -78.88 -9.85 -15.72
CA ARG A 1187 -79.52 -10.96 -16.43
C ARG A 1187 -78.90 -12.30 -16.01
N MET A 1188 -77.57 -12.39 -16.00
CA MET A 1188 -76.88 -13.62 -15.64
C MET A 1188 -77.07 -14.01 -14.16
N LEU A 1189 -77.42 -13.05 -13.30
CA LEU A 1189 -77.79 -13.28 -11.90
C LEU A 1189 -79.30 -13.51 -11.69
N GLY A 1190 -80.11 -13.47 -12.77
CA GLY A 1190 -81.57 -13.66 -12.70
C GLY A 1190 -82.37 -12.41 -12.31
N MET A 1191 -81.72 -11.25 -12.22
CA MET A 1191 -82.32 -9.94 -11.92
C MET A 1191 -82.85 -9.30 -13.22
N ILE A 1192 -83.88 -9.93 -13.80
CA ILE A 1192 -84.36 -9.60 -15.15
C ILE A 1192 -85.03 -8.22 -15.21
N GLU A 1193 -85.81 -7.85 -14.19
CA GLU A 1193 -86.52 -6.57 -14.14
C GLU A 1193 -85.55 -5.39 -14.01
N GLU A 1194 -84.52 -5.54 -13.18
CA GLU A 1194 -83.46 -4.55 -13.00
C GLU A 1194 -82.61 -4.41 -14.27
N ALA A 1195 -82.27 -5.53 -14.91
CA ALA A 1195 -81.57 -5.53 -16.20
C ALA A 1195 -82.37 -4.81 -17.29
N MET A 1196 -83.69 -5.05 -17.35
CA MET A 1196 -84.57 -4.42 -18.33
C MET A 1196 -84.69 -2.91 -18.08
N THR A 1197 -84.88 -2.52 -16.81
CA THR A 1197 -84.97 -1.11 -16.40
C THR A 1197 -83.70 -0.34 -16.77
N LEU A 1198 -82.53 -0.96 -16.66
CA LEU A 1198 -81.25 -0.37 -17.05
C LEU A 1198 -81.13 -0.14 -18.56
N ILE A 1199 -81.57 -1.09 -19.37
CA ILE A 1199 -81.52 -0.95 -20.83
C ILE A 1199 -82.54 0.07 -21.33
N GLU A 1200 -83.71 0.19 -20.69
CA GLU A 1200 -84.72 1.20 -21.05
C GLU A 1200 -84.25 2.62 -20.73
N ASN A 1201 -83.52 2.77 -19.62
CA ASN A 1201 -82.99 4.05 -19.17
C ASN A 1201 -81.58 4.34 -19.71
N ALA A 1202 -81.01 3.46 -20.54
CA ALA A 1202 -79.70 3.67 -21.14
C ALA A 1202 -79.73 4.90 -22.08
N LYS A 1203 -78.68 5.73 -22.03
CA LYS A 1203 -78.58 6.96 -22.83
C LYS A 1203 -78.74 6.72 -24.34
N ASN A 1204 -78.20 5.60 -24.83
CA ASN A 1204 -78.36 5.19 -26.22
C ASN A 1204 -79.54 4.22 -26.30
N THR A 1205 -80.66 4.72 -26.83
CA THR A 1205 -81.89 3.93 -27.00
C THR A 1205 -81.78 2.91 -28.12
N ILE A 1206 -80.71 2.92 -28.92
CA ILE A 1206 -80.45 1.96 -29.99
C ILE A 1206 -79.14 1.23 -29.64
N PRO A 1207 -79.14 -0.11 -29.48
CA PRO A 1207 -77.93 -0.88 -29.26
C PRO A 1207 -76.92 -0.69 -30.39
N GLU A 1208 -75.63 -0.52 -30.05
CA GLU A 1208 -74.58 -0.25 -31.03
C GLU A 1208 -73.92 -1.54 -31.52
N THR A 1209 -73.87 -2.56 -30.67
CA THR A 1209 -73.25 -3.85 -31.01
C THR A 1209 -74.29 -4.96 -31.11
N ILE A 1210 -73.95 -6.02 -31.85
CA ILE A 1210 -74.82 -7.19 -31.98
C ILE A 1210 -75.10 -7.85 -30.62
N ASP A 1211 -74.12 -7.90 -29.72
CA ASP A 1211 -74.29 -8.49 -28.39
C ASP A 1211 -75.27 -7.69 -27.52
N GLU A 1212 -75.27 -6.35 -27.65
CA GLU A 1212 -76.25 -5.50 -26.97
C GLU A 1212 -77.66 -5.66 -27.56
N TRP A 1213 -77.76 -5.80 -28.89
CA TRP A 1213 -79.03 -6.11 -29.55
C TRP A 1213 -79.56 -7.47 -29.09
N VAL A 1214 -78.71 -8.48 -28.99
CA VAL A 1214 -79.07 -9.82 -28.51
C VAL A 1214 -79.53 -9.77 -27.07
N LEU A 1215 -78.75 -9.12 -26.19
CA LEU A 1215 -79.12 -8.96 -24.78
C LEU A 1215 -80.49 -8.28 -24.62
N ARG A 1216 -80.74 -7.20 -25.38
CA ARG A 1216 -82.02 -6.50 -25.34
C ARG A 1216 -83.16 -7.36 -25.90
N ALA A 1217 -82.93 -8.10 -26.97
CA ALA A 1217 -83.91 -9.02 -27.53
C ALA A 1217 -84.27 -10.14 -26.54
N GLU A 1218 -83.27 -10.66 -25.82
CA GLU A 1218 -83.48 -11.68 -24.78
C GLU A 1218 -84.21 -11.13 -23.56
N LEU A 1219 -83.84 -9.95 -23.07
CA LEU A 1219 -84.51 -9.33 -21.92
C LEU A 1219 -85.96 -8.95 -22.23
N THR A 1220 -86.23 -8.40 -23.42
CA THR A 1220 -87.60 -8.10 -23.87
C THR A 1220 -88.45 -9.37 -24.02
N GLN A 1221 -87.88 -10.48 -24.51
CA GLN A 1221 -88.56 -11.78 -24.50
C GLN A 1221 -88.87 -12.25 -23.07
N LEU A 1222 -87.91 -12.17 -22.16
CA LEU A 1222 -88.07 -12.60 -20.77
C LEU A 1222 -89.07 -11.73 -20.00
N CYS A 1223 -89.19 -10.45 -20.34
CA CYS A 1223 -90.20 -9.54 -19.80
C CYS A 1223 -91.53 -9.58 -20.58
N CYS A 1224 -91.71 -10.52 -21.52
CA CYS A 1224 -92.90 -10.66 -22.37
C CYS A 1224 -93.26 -9.40 -23.20
N LYS A 1225 -92.28 -8.53 -23.49
CA LYS A 1225 -92.43 -7.37 -24.39
C LYS A 1225 -92.18 -7.79 -25.83
N TRP A 1226 -93.12 -8.56 -26.37
CA TRP A 1226 -92.93 -9.27 -27.64
C TRP A 1226 -92.76 -8.34 -28.84
N ASP A 1227 -93.43 -7.18 -28.87
CA ASP A 1227 -93.24 -6.17 -29.93
C ASP A 1227 -91.76 -5.71 -30.01
N ASP A 1228 -91.15 -5.39 -28.88
CA ASP A 1228 -89.75 -4.96 -28.78
C ASP A 1228 -88.78 -6.10 -29.09
N ALA A 1229 -89.08 -7.33 -28.64
CA ALA A 1229 -88.29 -8.51 -28.94
C ALA A 1229 -88.25 -8.80 -30.44
N ILE A 1230 -89.40 -8.71 -31.13
CA ILE A 1230 -89.48 -8.85 -32.59
C ILE A 1230 -88.66 -7.76 -33.26
N HIS A 1231 -88.79 -6.52 -32.80
CA HIS A 1231 -88.02 -5.42 -33.34
C HIS A 1231 -86.51 -5.67 -33.19
N CYS A 1232 -86.05 -6.12 -32.03
CA CYS A 1232 -84.62 -6.38 -31.80
C CYS A 1232 -84.12 -7.56 -32.65
N TRP A 1233 -84.80 -8.72 -32.65
CA TRP A 1233 -84.38 -9.87 -33.46
C TRP A 1233 -84.42 -9.60 -34.97
N SER A 1234 -85.42 -8.86 -35.44
CA SER A 1234 -85.47 -8.45 -36.85
C SER A 1234 -84.37 -7.44 -37.19
N SER A 1235 -84.06 -6.51 -36.27
CA SER A 1235 -82.97 -5.55 -36.42
C SER A 1235 -81.60 -6.25 -36.46
N ILE A 1236 -81.38 -7.31 -35.66
CA ILE A 1236 -80.15 -8.12 -35.73
C ILE A 1236 -80.00 -8.74 -37.11
N LEU A 1237 -81.04 -9.38 -37.65
CA LEU A 1237 -80.98 -9.98 -38.99
C LEU A 1237 -80.80 -8.95 -40.10
N HIS A 1238 -81.30 -7.73 -39.89
CA HIS A 1238 -81.19 -6.65 -40.87
C HIS A 1238 -79.82 -5.99 -40.87
N TYR A 1239 -79.33 -5.58 -39.70
CA TYR A 1239 -78.07 -4.84 -39.56
C TYR A 1239 -76.85 -5.76 -39.46
N TYR A 1240 -77.01 -6.98 -38.96
CA TYR A 1240 -75.92 -7.95 -38.75
C TYR A 1240 -76.22 -9.34 -39.35
N PRO A 1241 -76.59 -9.44 -40.64
CA PRO A 1241 -77.04 -10.69 -41.25
C PRO A 1241 -76.00 -11.82 -41.18
N ASP A 1242 -74.71 -11.49 -41.35
CA ASP A 1242 -73.62 -12.48 -41.36
C ASP A 1242 -73.13 -12.87 -39.96
N SER A 1243 -73.48 -12.08 -38.94
CA SER A 1243 -73.03 -12.28 -37.55
C SER A 1243 -74.17 -12.67 -36.61
N ALA A 1244 -75.42 -12.68 -37.08
CA ALA A 1244 -76.59 -13.08 -36.31
C ALA A 1244 -76.41 -14.49 -35.71
N PRO A 1245 -76.72 -14.69 -34.41
CA PRO A 1245 -76.78 -16.02 -33.82
C PRO A 1245 -77.61 -16.98 -34.70
N GLN A 1246 -77.16 -18.22 -34.88
CA GLN A 1246 -77.82 -19.17 -35.81
C GLN A 1246 -79.29 -19.40 -35.50
N ASP A 1247 -79.70 -19.24 -34.24
CA ASP A 1247 -81.07 -19.39 -33.78
C ASP A 1247 -81.90 -18.10 -33.92
N THR A 1248 -81.34 -16.99 -34.41
CA THR A 1248 -82.02 -15.69 -34.50
C THR A 1248 -83.32 -15.76 -35.29
N TRP A 1249 -83.33 -16.44 -36.45
CA TRP A 1249 -84.56 -16.64 -37.23
C TRP A 1249 -85.63 -17.43 -36.46
N SER A 1250 -85.21 -18.46 -35.72
CA SER A 1250 -86.10 -19.25 -34.87
C SER A 1250 -86.65 -18.42 -33.71
N ARG A 1251 -85.81 -17.58 -33.08
CA ARG A 1251 -86.20 -16.69 -31.98
C ARG A 1251 -87.13 -15.58 -32.45
N LEU A 1252 -86.88 -14.99 -33.61
CA LEU A 1252 -87.78 -14.01 -34.24
C LEU A 1252 -89.14 -14.64 -34.51
N HIS A 1253 -89.15 -15.83 -35.14
CA HIS A 1253 -90.40 -16.54 -35.41
C HIS A 1253 -91.14 -16.89 -34.12
N HIS A 1254 -90.42 -17.35 -33.09
CA HIS A 1254 -91.00 -17.63 -31.78
C HIS A 1254 -91.61 -16.37 -31.15
N SER A 1255 -90.91 -15.24 -31.13
CA SER A 1255 -91.46 -13.98 -30.63
C SER A 1255 -92.70 -13.52 -31.40
N GLN A 1256 -92.73 -13.70 -32.73
CA GLN A 1256 -93.92 -13.40 -33.56
C GLN A 1256 -95.11 -14.27 -33.18
N VAL A 1257 -94.88 -15.58 -32.97
CA VAL A 1257 -95.94 -16.49 -32.50
C VAL A 1257 -96.43 -16.06 -31.11
N MET A 1258 -95.52 -15.78 -30.17
CA MET A 1258 -95.87 -15.37 -28.81
C MET A 1258 -96.61 -14.02 -28.77
N GLN A 1259 -96.26 -13.07 -29.64
CA GLN A 1259 -96.99 -11.80 -29.79
C GLN A 1259 -98.42 -11.99 -30.29
N VAL A 1260 -98.66 -12.90 -31.24
CA VAL A 1260 -100.01 -13.23 -31.72
C VAL A 1260 -100.82 -13.89 -30.61
N LEU A 1261 -100.20 -14.81 -29.87
CA LEU A 1261 -100.85 -15.46 -28.72
C LEU A 1261 -101.19 -14.45 -27.62
N SER A 1262 -100.30 -13.51 -27.30
CA SER A 1262 -100.53 -12.50 -26.26
C SER A 1262 -101.55 -11.42 -26.65
N LYS A 1263 -101.86 -11.25 -27.95
CA LYS A 1263 -102.91 -10.33 -28.46
C LYS A 1263 -104.28 -11.02 -28.63
N SER A 1264 -104.33 -12.34 -28.46
CA SER A 1264 -105.55 -13.17 -28.52
C SER A 1264 -106.12 -13.49 -27.13
N SER A 1265 -105.46 -12.98 -26.08
CA SER A 1265 -105.81 -13.00 -24.66
C SER A 1265 -105.89 -11.56 -24.17
#